data_AF-V9KM78-F1
#
_entry.id   AF-V9KM78-F1
#
_cell.length_a   1.000
_cell.length_b   1.000
_cell.length_c   1.000
_cell.angle_alpha   90.00
_cell.angle_beta   90.00
_cell.angle_gamma   90.00
#
_symmetry.space_group_name_H-M   'P 1'
#
loop_
_entity.id
_entity.type
_entity.pdbx_description
1 polymer ?
#
loop_
_entity_poly.entity_id
_entity_poly.type
_entity_poly.pdbx_seq_one_letter_code
_entity_poly.pdbx_strand_id
1 'polypeptide(L)'
;AGGPCDPEPCVFGRCVGGGCDCDPGWVGHRCQHCGGRFRLTEPSGYLTDGPINYKYKTKCTWLIEGYPNAVLRLRFNHFATECSWDHMYVYDGDSIYAPLIAVFSGLIVPEVRGNETVPEVVTTSGYALLHFFSDAAYNLTGFNIFYSINSCPNNCSSHGKCVTGSTMGRVFCECDNYWKGEACDIPYCKDNCGSPDHGYCDLTGEKLCVCNDSWQGPDCSLTVPSTESYWILPNIKPVSPSVSRASHKAVVHGKFMWVIGGYTFNYTSSQMVLQYDLESNRWTGVLVTSFMRPLARYGHSLALYQGDIYMYGGKVETGYGNVTKELWVFHIPSLSWTMKTPTVLAHGPQYDVEGHSAHIVEMDSGDVIMIIIFGYSAFYGYINSVQEYNIKTNSWLVPETKGAMVQGGYGHSSIYDTMTKSIYVHGGYKVFTSNKYGLVDDLYKYTVNTRTWTILKESGLARYLHSAVIVSGVMLVFGGNTHNDTSLSNGAKCFSADFLAYDIACDEWEVLPKPNLHRDVNRFGHSAVVSNGSMYVFGGFSSMLLNDVLVYKPPNCEAFKEDLCLNAGSGIRCLWYKNHCIPWDLGFANSSSHKVKCHPKKSATDGTCFRYTECASCTANTNGCQWCEDKKCISANSNCTLSVKNYTKCRVRNELICSKLTNCKTCSLNLNCQWDQR
;
A
#
# COMPACT_ATOMS: atom_id res chain seq x y z
N ALA A 1 5.22 59.76 14.84
CA ALA A 1 5.68 58.48 15.41
C ALA A 1 4.45 57.76 15.93
N GLY A 2 4.03 56.67 15.27
CA GLY A 2 2.92 55.83 15.75
C GLY A 2 3.37 55.09 17.01
N GLY A 3 2.49 55.00 18.02
CA GLY A 3 2.78 54.29 19.27
C GLY A 3 3.00 52.78 19.05
N PRO A 4 3.64 52.10 20.02
CA PRO A 4 3.92 50.66 19.94
C PRO A 4 2.64 49.83 19.97
N CYS A 5 2.66 48.69 19.25
CA CYS A 5 1.65 47.64 19.34
C CYS A 5 1.96 46.81 20.59
N ASP A 6 1.47 47.27 21.73
CA ASP A 6 1.51 46.56 23.02
C ASP A 6 0.11 45.94 23.23
N PRO A 7 -0.04 44.64 23.55
CA PRO A 7 0.93 43.78 24.24
C PRO A 7 1.71 42.76 23.39
N GLU A 8 1.52 42.66 22.07
CA GLU A 8 2.19 41.64 21.25
C GLU A 8 2.72 42.16 19.90
N PRO A 9 4.00 41.89 19.54
CA PRO A 9 4.60 42.41 18.32
C PRO A 9 4.08 41.72 17.06
N CYS A 10 4.02 42.47 15.96
CA CYS A 10 3.74 41.97 14.61
C CYS A 10 4.87 41.05 14.14
N VAL A 11 4.53 39.86 13.64
CA VAL A 11 5.49 38.85 13.18
C VAL A 11 5.99 39.17 11.78
N PHE A 12 5.07 39.24 10.80
CA PHE A 12 5.36 39.55 9.39
C PHE A 12 4.59 40.80 8.95
N GLY A 13 4.96 41.94 9.52
CA GLY A 13 4.30 43.21 9.23
C GLY A 13 4.84 44.34 10.10
N ARG A 14 4.16 45.49 10.04
CA ARG A 14 4.56 46.70 10.76
C ARG A 14 3.42 47.18 11.65
N CYS A 15 3.78 47.73 12.81
CA CYS A 15 2.79 48.33 13.70
C CYS A 15 2.33 49.68 13.15
N VAL A 16 1.03 49.82 12.89
CA VAL A 16 0.40 51.06 12.43
C VAL A 16 -0.87 51.29 13.25
N GLY A 17 -0.91 52.38 14.03
CA GLY A 17 -2.13 52.79 14.74
C GLY A 17 -2.62 51.81 15.82
N GLY A 18 -1.72 51.05 16.45
CA GLY A 18 -2.07 50.05 17.48
C GLY A 18 -2.52 48.70 16.93
N GLY A 19 -2.51 48.50 15.61
CA GLY A 19 -2.71 47.21 14.95
C GLY A 19 -1.55 46.85 14.03
N CYS A 20 -1.50 45.59 13.60
CA CYS A 20 -0.51 45.11 12.65
C CYS A 20 -1.00 45.28 11.21
N ASP A 21 -0.23 46.01 10.41
CA ASP A 21 -0.34 46.05 8.95
C ASP A 21 0.56 44.95 8.37
N CYS A 22 -0.05 43.95 7.74
CA CYS A 22 0.64 42.72 7.36
C CYS A 22 1.35 42.84 6.01
N ASP A 23 2.55 42.26 5.93
CA ASP A 23 3.24 42.10 4.67
C ASP A 23 2.39 41.24 3.71
N PRO A 24 2.47 41.45 2.38
CA PRO A 24 1.69 40.69 1.41
C PRO A 24 1.81 39.17 1.60
N GLY A 25 0.66 38.50 1.69
CA GLY A 25 0.59 37.05 1.91
C GLY A 25 0.37 36.64 3.37
N TRP A 26 0.59 37.53 4.33
CA TRP A 26 0.39 37.29 5.76
C TRP A 26 -0.93 37.87 6.28
N VAL A 27 -1.54 37.20 7.24
CA VAL A 27 -2.82 37.56 7.86
C VAL A 27 -2.84 37.23 9.35
N GLY A 28 -3.87 37.73 10.05
CA GLY A 28 -4.06 37.55 11.49
C GLY A 28 -3.72 38.81 12.28
N HIS A 29 -4.12 38.84 13.55
CA HIS A 29 -3.96 40.03 14.41
C HIS A 29 -2.48 40.42 14.62
N ARG A 30 -1.55 39.48 14.45
CA ARG A 30 -0.10 39.66 14.49
C ARG A 30 0.59 39.35 13.17
N CYS A 31 -0.16 39.19 12.08
CA CYS A 31 0.38 38.76 10.80
C CYS A 31 1.13 37.42 10.91
N GLN A 32 0.62 36.52 11.74
CA GLN A 32 1.30 35.29 12.14
C GLN A 32 0.90 34.06 11.33
N HIS A 33 -0.05 34.19 10.39
CA HIS A 33 -0.50 33.10 9.55
C HIS A 33 -0.35 33.46 8.09
N CYS A 34 0.03 32.50 7.26
CA CYS A 34 -0.10 32.67 5.83
C CYS A 34 -1.60 32.78 5.46
N GLY A 35 -1.92 33.52 4.40
CA GLY A 35 -3.30 33.63 3.90
C GLY A 35 -3.41 34.16 2.46
N GLY A 36 -2.29 34.28 1.77
CA GLY A 36 -2.24 34.83 0.42
C GLY A 36 -1.16 34.20 -0.44
N ARG A 37 -0.59 35.01 -1.34
CA ARG A 37 0.34 34.56 -2.37
C ARG A 37 1.72 35.16 -2.14
N PHE A 38 2.74 34.34 -2.25
CA PHE A 38 4.14 34.71 -2.07
C PHE A 38 4.88 34.50 -3.38
N ARG A 39 5.78 35.42 -3.69
CA ARG A 39 6.69 35.34 -4.83
C ARG A 39 8.11 35.36 -4.31
N LEU A 40 8.87 34.32 -4.61
CA LEU A 40 10.22 34.08 -4.10
C LEU A 40 11.18 34.04 -5.28
N THR A 41 12.12 34.99 -5.31
CA THR A 41 13.08 35.18 -6.42
C THR A 41 14.53 34.99 -5.98
N GLU A 42 14.77 34.79 -4.68
CA GLU A 42 16.11 34.58 -4.15
C GLU A 42 16.65 33.19 -4.54
N PRO A 43 17.98 32.99 -4.68
CA PRO A 43 18.57 31.71 -5.05
C PRO A 43 18.24 30.54 -4.08
N SER A 44 17.92 30.87 -2.84
CA SER A 44 17.51 29.93 -1.81
C SER A 44 16.73 30.63 -0.70
N GLY A 45 15.90 29.89 0.03
CA GLY A 45 15.17 30.43 1.17
C GLY A 45 14.23 29.40 1.81
N TYR A 46 13.30 29.89 2.63
CA TYR A 46 12.37 29.04 3.37
C TYR A 46 10.91 29.42 3.09
N LEU A 47 10.04 28.41 3.10
CA LEU A 47 8.59 28.53 3.05
C LEU A 47 8.03 28.01 4.36
N THR A 48 7.12 28.76 4.97
CA THR A 48 6.48 28.41 6.24
C THR A 48 5.06 28.99 6.29
N ASP A 49 4.18 28.33 7.03
CA ASP A 49 2.83 28.77 7.35
C ASP A 49 2.76 29.79 8.51
N GLY A 50 3.84 29.94 9.28
CA GLY A 50 3.94 30.85 10.42
C GLY A 50 4.76 30.30 11.59
N PRO A 51 4.95 31.08 12.67
CA PRO A 51 5.71 30.66 13.87
C PRO A 51 4.90 29.80 14.86
N ILE A 52 3.60 29.63 14.60
CA ILE A 52 2.67 28.85 15.43
C ILE A 52 1.96 27.84 14.53
N ASN A 53 1.12 26.96 15.12
CA ASN A 53 0.31 26.03 14.34
C ASN A 53 -0.43 26.75 13.18
N TYR A 54 -0.52 26.08 12.03
CA TYR A 54 -1.22 26.64 10.88
C TYR A 54 -2.68 26.92 11.23
N LYS A 55 -3.28 27.86 10.49
CA LYS A 55 -4.68 28.21 10.64
C LYS A 55 -5.54 27.29 9.76
N TYR A 56 -6.63 26.75 10.28
CA TYR A 56 -7.63 26.03 9.48
C TYR A 56 -8.34 26.96 8.48
N LYS A 57 -8.93 26.41 7.42
CA LYS A 57 -9.59 27.10 6.29
C LYS A 57 -8.68 28.08 5.57
N THR A 58 -7.39 27.77 5.55
CA THR A 58 -6.36 28.63 5.00
C THR A 58 -5.91 28.11 3.65
N LYS A 59 -5.64 29.04 2.74
CA LYS A 59 -5.08 28.78 1.41
C LYS A 59 -3.86 29.67 1.22
N CYS A 60 -2.71 29.06 0.98
CA CYS A 60 -1.46 29.79 0.78
C CYS A 60 -0.77 29.25 -0.47
N THR A 61 -0.20 30.16 -1.25
CA THR A 61 0.47 29.79 -2.50
C THR A 61 1.83 30.45 -2.58
N TRP A 62 2.87 29.69 -2.86
CA TRP A 62 4.21 30.20 -3.11
C TRP A 62 4.60 29.90 -4.55
N LEU A 63 5.04 30.91 -5.28
CA LEU A 63 5.71 30.77 -6.56
C LEU A 63 7.20 31.05 -6.36
N ILE A 64 8.02 30.03 -6.59
CA ILE A 64 9.48 30.16 -6.63
C ILE A 64 9.88 30.34 -8.09
N GLU A 65 10.55 31.45 -8.38
CA GLU A 65 11.01 31.81 -9.71
C GLU A 65 12.53 31.67 -9.79
N GLY A 66 12.97 30.68 -10.56
CA GLY A 66 14.37 30.53 -10.94
C GLY A 66 14.61 31.03 -12.36
N TYR A 67 15.46 30.30 -13.08
CA TYR A 67 15.77 30.54 -14.48
C TYR A 67 15.17 29.42 -15.33
N PRO A 68 14.80 29.66 -16.60
CA PRO A 68 14.29 28.60 -17.46
C PRO A 68 15.20 27.36 -17.46
N ASN A 69 14.62 26.19 -17.21
CA ASN A 69 15.30 24.90 -17.08
C ASN A 69 16.22 24.73 -15.85
N ALA A 70 16.19 25.65 -14.90
CA ALA A 70 16.90 25.47 -13.63
C ALA A 70 16.27 24.34 -12.81
N VAL A 71 17.11 23.64 -12.04
CA VAL A 71 16.68 22.58 -11.14
C VAL A 71 16.39 23.20 -9.78
N LEU A 72 15.15 23.12 -9.28
CA LEU A 72 14.82 23.58 -7.93
C LEU A 72 14.66 22.37 -7.03
N ARG A 73 15.31 22.41 -5.86
CA ARG A 73 15.19 21.39 -4.82
C ARG A 73 14.41 21.93 -3.64
N LEU A 74 13.40 21.19 -3.21
CA LEU A 74 12.55 21.47 -2.07
C LEU A 74 12.80 20.41 -1.00
N ARG A 75 13.30 20.82 0.16
CA ARG A 75 13.59 19.94 1.30
C ARG A 75 12.60 20.19 2.43
N PHE A 76 11.86 19.16 2.79
CA PHE A 76 10.79 19.23 3.79
C PHE A 76 11.35 19.01 5.20
N ASN A 77 12.10 19.99 5.72
CA ASN A 77 12.78 19.90 7.02
C ASN A 77 11.81 19.64 8.18
N HIS A 78 10.59 20.16 8.09
CA HIS A 78 9.50 19.89 9.01
C HIS A 78 8.19 19.88 8.23
N PHE A 79 7.34 18.90 8.49
CA PHE A 79 6.00 18.83 7.90
C PHE A 79 5.06 18.03 8.79
N ALA A 80 4.05 18.71 9.32
CA ALA A 80 3.06 18.15 10.19
C ALA A 80 1.71 18.81 9.90
N THR A 81 0.90 18.16 9.07
CA THR A 81 -0.47 18.57 8.72
C THR A 81 -1.45 17.44 9.01
N GLU A 82 -2.76 17.74 9.03
CA GLU A 82 -3.76 16.70 9.19
C GLU A 82 -3.74 15.73 7.99
N CYS A 83 -3.62 14.43 8.27
CA CYS A 83 -3.53 13.42 7.24
C CYS A 83 -4.87 13.26 6.52
N SER A 84 -4.85 13.22 5.18
CA SER A 84 -6.02 13.08 4.29
C SER A 84 -6.94 14.30 4.21
N TRP A 85 -6.72 15.33 5.03
CA TRP A 85 -7.56 16.53 5.09
C TRP A 85 -6.79 17.77 4.62
N ASP A 86 -5.56 17.94 5.09
CA ASP A 86 -4.71 19.07 4.75
C ASP A 86 -3.60 18.68 3.79
N HIS A 87 -3.44 19.48 2.73
CA HIS A 87 -2.64 19.11 1.57
C HIS A 87 -1.69 20.23 1.13
N MET A 88 -0.46 19.85 0.81
CA MET A 88 0.52 20.67 0.10
C MET A 88 0.74 20.08 -1.29
N TYR A 89 0.26 20.78 -2.32
CA TYR A 89 0.48 20.43 -3.72
C TYR A 89 1.76 21.09 -4.25
N VAL A 90 2.57 20.35 -4.99
CA VAL A 90 3.79 20.85 -5.62
C VAL A 90 3.74 20.62 -7.13
N TYR A 91 3.80 21.71 -7.89
CA TYR A 91 3.77 21.70 -9.35
C TYR A 91 5.13 22.09 -9.93
N ASP A 92 5.58 21.38 -10.97
CA ASP A 92 6.77 21.71 -11.77
C ASP A 92 6.42 22.78 -12.83
N GLY A 93 6.23 24.02 -12.39
CA GLY A 93 5.90 25.15 -13.25
C GLY A 93 5.38 26.35 -12.47
N ASP A 94 4.84 27.33 -13.19
CA ASP A 94 4.39 28.63 -12.67
C ASP A 94 2.90 28.67 -12.29
N SER A 95 2.15 27.60 -12.56
CA SER A 95 0.69 27.56 -12.40
C SER A 95 0.16 26.17 -12.03
N ILE A 96 -1.09 26.11 -11.59
CA ILE A 96 -1.80 24.85 -11.29
C ILE A 96 -2.04 23.97 -12.52
N TYR A 97 -1.80 24.50 -13.73
CA TYR A 97 -1.90 23.77 -14.99
C TYR A 97 -0.59 23.07 -15.36
N ALA A 98 0.50 23.36 -14.62
CA ALA A 98 1.76 22.66 -14.77
C ALA A 98 1.68 21.23 -14.20
N PRO A 99 2.64 20.35 -14.52
CA PRO A 99 2.67 18.99 -13.99
C PRO A 99 2.69 18.96 -12.45
N LEU A 100 1.70 18.30 -11.84
CA LEU A 100 1.73 17.97 -10.41
C LEU A 100 2.76 16.86 -10.18
N ILE A 101 3.68 17.05 -9.22
CA ILE A 101 4.77 16.09 -8.97
C ILE A 101 4.76 15.53 -7.54
N ALA A 102 4.14 16.22 -6.58
CA ALA A 102 4.02 15.75 -5.21
C ALA A 102 2.76 16.31 -4.53
N VAL A 103 2.22 15.54 -3.58
CA VAL A 103 1.13 15.93 -2.69
C VAL A 103 1.45 15.46 -1.28
N PHE A 104 1.80 16.38 -0.39
CA PHE A 104 2.09 16.06 1.01
C PHE A 104 0.87 16.24 1.89
N SER A 105 0.70 15.33 2.84
CA SER A 105 -0.34 15.34 3.86
C SER A 105 0.12 14.46 5.03
N GLY A 106 -0.30 14.80 6.25
CA GLY A 106 0.09 14.07 7.46
C GLY A 106 1.44 14.50 8.02
N LEU A 107 2.00 13.65 8.88
CA LEU A 107 3.33 13.83 9.43
C LEU A 107 4.40 13.22 8.53
N ILE A 108 5.42 14.00 8.20
CA ILE A 108 6.69 13.49 7.69
C ILE A 108 7.63 13.37 8.88
N VAL A 109 7.81 12.15 9.38
CA VAL A 109 8.77 11.86 10.44
C VAL A 109 9.75 10.82 9.91
N PRO A 110 11.03 11.18 9.74
CA PRO A 110 12.13 10.24 9.54
C PRO A 110 11.98 8.96 10.40
N GLU A 111 12.02 7.77 9.79
CA GLU A 111 12.01 6.53 10.59
C GLU A 111 13.30 6.36 11.41
N VAL A 112 14.41 6.87 10.89
CA VAL A 112 15.73 6.89 11.53
C VAL A 112 16.13 8.34 11.79
N ARG A 113 16.72 8.62 12.97
CA ARG A 113 17.27 9.95 13.28
C ARG A 113 18.49 10.21 12.39
N GLY A 114 18.33 11.00 11.34
CA GLY A 114 19.39 11.41 10.42
C GLY A 114 18.89 12.45 9.42
N ASN A 115 19.82 13.18 8.78
CA ASN A 115 19.49 14.14 7.72
C ASN A 115 19.14 13.47 6.38
N GLU A 116 19.45 12.17 6.23
CA GLU A 116 19.39 11.39 4.99
C GLU A 116 17.96 11.00 4.57
N THR A 117 17.00 10.97 5.49
CA THR A 117 15.62 10.51 5.23
C THR A 117 14.62 11.65 5.02
N VAL A 118 15.08 12.90 5.01
CA VAL A 118 14.21 14.06 4.75
C VAL A 118 13.77 14.06 3.28
N PRO A 119 12.45 14.06 2.97
CA PRO A 119 11.99 14.06 1.59
C PRO A 119 12.46 15.28 0.81
N GLU A 120 12.99 15.03 -0.38
CA GLU A 120 13.31 16.05 -1.36
C GLU A 120 12.40 15.93 -2.58
N VAL A 121 11.92 17.08 -3.07
CA VAL A 121 11.19 17.18 -4.33
C VAL A 121 11.99 18.05 -5.29
N VAL A 122 12.10 17.60 -6.54
CA VAL A 122 12.88 18.28 -7.58
C VAL A 122 11.96 18.73 -8.71
N THR A 123 12.03 20.02 -9.06
CA THR A 123 11.38 20.57 -10.26
C THR A 123 12.44 20.92 -11.31
N THR A 124 12.06 20.92 -12.59
CA THR A 124 12.99 21.06 -13.72
C THR A 124 12.61 22.15 -14.72
N SER A 125 11.41 22.73 -14.62
CA SER A 125 10.95 23.82 -15.49
C SER A 125 11.66 25.16 -15.24
N GLY A 126 12.33 25.31 -14.11
CA GLY A 126 12.83 26.59 -13.60
C GLY A 126 11.86 27.31 -12.66
N TYR A 127 10.67 26.75 -12.44
CA TYR A 127 9.66 27.28 -11.54
C TYR A 127 9.15 26.18 -10.61
N ALA A 128 8.62 26.58 -9.46
CA ALA A 128 7.87 25.70 -8.58
C ALA A 128 6.69 26.45 -7.97
N LEU A 129 5.48 25.95 -8.18
CA LEU A 129 4.28 26.44 -7.52
C LEU A 129 3.91 25.48 -6.39
N LEU A 130 3.89 25.98 -5.17
CA LEU A 130 3.42 25.24 -4.00
C LEU A 130 2.07 25.81 -3.56
N HIS A 131 1.08 24.95 -3.33
CA HIS A 131 -0.24 25.35 -2.85
C HIS A 131 -0.63 24.55 -1.61
N PHE A 132 -0.76 25.23 -0.48
CA PHE A 132 -1.25 24.67 0.77
C PHE A 132 -2.74 24.96 0.94
N PHE A 133 -3.48 23.92 1.31
CA PHE A 133 -4.89 23.96 1.65
C PHE A 133 -5.12 23.28 2.99
N SER A 134 -5.87 23.94 3.87
CA SER A 134 -6.39 23.33 5.11
C SER A 134 -7.91 23.35 5.19
N ASP A 135 -8.45 22.33 5.85
CA ASP A 135 -9.89 22.06 5.98
C ASP A 135 -10.56 22.91 7.09
N ALA A 136 -11.74 22.54 7.58
CA ALA A 136 -12.47 23.29 8.60
C ALA A 136 -12.05 23.03 10.05
N ALA A 137 -11.17 22.06 10.32
CA ALA A 137 -10.87 21.54 11.66
C ALA A 137 -9.34 21.40 11.88
N TYR A 138 -8.98 20.68 12.95
CA TYR A 138 -7.64 20.35 13.47
C TYR A 138 -6.43 21.03 12.83
N ASN A 139 -5.62 21.69 13.65
CA ASN A 139 -4.31 22.17 13.22
C ASN A 139 -3.17 21.48 13.96
N LEU A 140 -2.04 21.38 13.27
CA LEU A 140 -0.77 20.88 13.78
C LEU A 140 0.31 21.95 13.58
N THR A 141 1.56 21.59 13.85
CA THR A 141 2.72 22.49 13.84
C THR A 141 3.14 23.01 12.46
N GLY A 142 2.42 22.67 11.38
CA GLY A 142 2.66 23.24 10.06
C GLY A 142 3.91 22.69 9.38
N PHE A 143 4.59 23.54 8.62
CA PHE A 143 5.72 23.13 7.80
C PHE A 143 6.84 24.18 7.71
N ASN A 144 8.04 23.67 7.48
CA ASN A 144 9.21 24.44 7.14
C ASN A 144 9.92 23.75 5.96
N ILE A 145 9.84 24.37 4.78
CA ILE A 145 10.37 23.84 3.54
C ILE A 145 11.52 24.74 3.09
N PHE A 146 12.71 24.18 2.94
CA PHE A 146 13.85 24.87 2.37
C PHE A 146 13.84 24.69 0.84
N TYR A 147 14.07 25.77 0.10
CA TYR A 147 14.27 25.68 -1.35
C TYR A 147 15.64 26.20 -1.75
N SER A 148 16.18 25.64 -2.83
CA SER A 148 17.42 26.12 -3.44
C SER A 148 17.42 25.85 -4.94
N ILE A 149 17.96 26.81 -5.70
CA ILE A 149 18.10 26.75 -7.16
C ILE A 149 19.48 26.20 -7.49
N ASN A 150 19.55 25.22 -8.40
CA ASN A 150 20.77 24.62 -8.93
C ASN A 150 21.73 24.11 -7.84
N SER A 151 21.19 23.54 -6.77
CA SER A 151 21.94 22.89 -5.71
C SER A 151 22.04 21.38 -5.93
N CYS A 152 23.06 20.77 -5.34
CA CYS A 152 23.17 19.32 -5.22
C CYS A 152 22.45 18.79 -3.98
N PRO A 153 21.88 17.56 -4.04
CA PRO A 153 21.22 16.95 -2.89
C PRO A 153 22.26 16.72 -1.78
N ASN A 154 21.91 17.12 -0.56
CA ASN A 154 22.79 17.11 0.64
C ASN A 154 24.23 17.62 0.40
N ASN A 155 24.44 18.53 -0.55
CA ASN A 155 25.78 18.99 -0.96
C ASN A 155 26.75 17.81 -1.26
N CYS A 156 26.24 16.78 -1.93
CA CYS A 156 26.95 15.54 -2.25
C CYS A 156 27.50 14.79 -1.02
N SER A 157 26.86 14.98 0.13
CA SER A 157 27.12 14.28 1.40
C SER A 157 28.60 14.25 1.80
N SER A 158 29.37 15.28 1.40
CA SER A 158 30.83 15.35 1.56
C SER A 158 31.65 14.22 0.90
N HIS A 159 31.03 13.44 0.01
CA HIS A 159 31.60 12.30 -0.71
C HIS A 159 31.50 12.48 -2.23
N GLY A 160 31.60 13.72 -2.69
CA GLY A 160 31.56 14.04 -4.10
C GLY A 160 31.63 15.54 -4.35
N LYS A 161 31.63 15.90 -5.63
CA LYS A 161 31.66 17.28 -6.09
C LYS A 161 30.37 17.62 -6.81
N CYS A 162 29.82 18.79 -6.46
CA CYS A 162 28.65 19.32 -7.14
C CYS A 162 29.07 19.95 -8.47
N VAL A 163 28.61 19.39 -9.58
CA VAL A 163 29.03 19.79 -10.94
C VAL A 163 27.85 20.22 -11.79
N THR A 164 28.08 21.19 -12.67
CA THR A 164 27.09 21.69 -13.63
C THR A 164 27.26 20.99 -14.97
N GLY A 165 26.21 20.33 -15.46
CA GLY A 165 26.19 19.63 -16.74
C GLY A 165 26.28 20.56 -17.94
N SER A 166 27.07 20.16 -18.94
CA SER A 166 27.54 20.98 -20.06
C SER A 166 26.46 21.47 -21.04
N THR A 167 25.25 20.92 -21.02
CA THR A 167 24.22 21.17 -22.05
C THR A 167 22.87 21.69 -21.54
N MET A 168 22.62 21.75 -20.24
CA MET A 168 21.31 22.20 -19.71
C MET A 168 21.37 22.92 -18.34
N GLY A 169 22.54 23.26 -17.82
CA GLY A 169 22.65 23.88 -16.49
C GLY A 169 22.19 22.98 -15.33
N ARG A 170 21.92 21.69 -15.60
CA ARG A 170 21.53 20.70 -14.59
C ARG A 170 22.68 20.45 -13.66
N VAL A 171 22.41 20.44 -12.36
CA VAL A 171 23.43 20.23 -11.33
C VAL A 171 23.28 18.82 -10.75
N PHE A 172 24.37 18.07 -10.68
CA PHE A 172 24.41 16.70 -10.16
C PHE A 172 25.68 16.46 -9.34
N CYS A 173 25.65 15.43 -8.50
CA CYS A 173 26.84 15.02 -7.76
C CYS A 173 27.68 14.05 -8.57
N GLU A 174 28.94 14.40 -8.77
CA GLU A 174 29.99 13.47 -9.17
C GLU A 174 30.57 12.85 -7.90
N CYS A 175 30.20 11.60 -7.61
CA CYS A 175 30.62 10.93 -6.39
C CYS A 175 32.10 10.55 -6.41
N ASP A 176 32.73 10.65 -5.25
CA ASP A 176 34.05 10.11 -5.00
C ASP A 176 34.05 8.58 -5.22
N ASN A 177 35.25 8.02 -5.43
CA ASN A 177 35.41 6.57 -5.48
C ASN A 177 34.78 5.93 -4.23
N TYR A 178 34.16 4.76 -4.41
CA TYR A 178 33.44 4.02 -3.36
C TYR A 178 32.03 4.51 -3.00
N TRP A 179 31.56 5.64 -3.55
CA TRP A 179 30.24 6.20 -3.24
C TRP A 179 29.31 6.27 -4.46
N LYS A 180 28.01 6.18 -4.18
CA LYS A 180 26.90 6.27 -5.16
C LYS A 180 25.66 6.91 -4.54
N GLY A 181 24.60 6.97 -5.34
CA GLY A 181 23.38 7.68 -5.01
C GLY A 181 23.39 9.08 -5.61
N GLU A 182 22.21 9.72 -5.69
CA GLU A 182 22.14 11.10 -6.20
C GLU A 182 22.90 12.09 -5.31
N ALA A 183 23.01 11.79 -4.02
CA ALA A 183 23.70 12.60 -3.01
C ALA A 183 25.06 12.04 -2.58
N CYS A 184 25.56 10.96 -3.20
CA CYS A 184 26.81 10.29 -2.81
C CYS A 184 26.85 9.81 -1.36
N ASP A 185 25.69 9.48 -0.80
CA ASP A 185 25.46 9.02 0.58
C ASP A 185 25.45 7.48 0.72
N ILE A 186 25.47 6.75 -0.39
CA ILE A 186 25.39 5.31 -0.38
C ILE A 186 26.77 4.73 -0.71
N PRO A 187 27.42 3.99 0.19
CA PRO A 187 28.65 3.28 -0.18
C PRO A 187 28.33 2.20 -1.22
N TYR A 188 29.23 1.97 -2.18
CA TYR A 188 29.09 0.87 -3.14
C TYR A 188 29.02 -0.48 -2.42
N CYS A 189 29.82 -0.61 -1.38
CA CYS A 189 30.04 -1.85 -0.64
C CYS A 189 30.15 -1.53 0.84
N LYS A 190 29.12 -1.88 1.61
CA LYS A 190 29.16 -1.79 3.07
C LYS A 190 30.10 -2.85 3.61
N ASP A 191 30.87 -2.52 4.65
CA ASP A 191 31.83 -3.41 5.33
C ASP A 191 32.80 -4.15 4.39
N ASN A 192 33.12 -3.52 3.24
CA ASN A 192 33.92 -4.09 2.16
C ASN A 192 33.50 -5.51 1.74
N CYS A 193 32.20 -5.82 1.81
CA CYS A 193 31.63 -7.12 1.47
C CYS A 193 32.22 -8.30 2.26
N GLY A 194 32.72 -8.06 3.48
CA GLY A 194 33.43 -9.07 4.29
C GLY A 194 34.70 -9.59 3.63
N SER A 195 35.32 -8.79 2.76
CA SER A 195 36.55 -9.14 2.06
C SER A 195 37.73 -9.37 3.03
N PRO A 196 38.59 -10.37 2.77
CA PRO A 196 38.60 -11.25 1.59
C PRO A 196 37.73 -12.52 1.71
N ASP A 197 37.23 -12.85 2.89
CA ASP A 197 36.70 -14.17 3.18
C ASP A 197 35.28 -14.39 2.62
N HIS A 198 34.44 -13.36 2.67
CA HIS A 198 33.02 -13.50 2.32
C HIS A 198 32.68 -13.01 0.92
N GLY A 199 33.51 -12.12 0.37
CA GLY A 199 33.29 -11.54 -0.95
C GLY A 199 34.28 -10.44 -1.27
N TYR A 200 33.99 -9.70 -2.33
CA TYR A 200 34.76 -8.53 -2.72
C TYR A 200 33.86 -7.43 -3.28
N CYS A 201 34.35 -6.20 -3.20
CA CYS A 201 33.69 -5.04 -3.77
C CYS A 201 34.05 -4.89 -5.25
N ASP A 202 33.10 -5.13 -6.15
CA ASP A 202 33.29 -4.80 -7.56
C ASP A 202 33.04 -3.30 -7.77
N LEU A 203 34.06 -2.57 -8.22
CA LEU A 203 33.98 -1.13 -8.54
C LEU A 203 33.83 -0.85 -10.05
N THR A 204 34.02 -1.88 -10.88
CA THR A 204 34.14 -1.75 -12.34
C THR A 204 32.88 -2.20 -13.08
N GLY A 205 32.16 -3.20 -12.57
CA GLY A 205 30.91 -3.71 -13.13
C GLY A 205 29.67 -3.01 -12.57
N GLU A 206 28.80 -3.75 -11.87
CA GLU A 206 27.51 -3.23 -11.37
C GLU A 206 27.63 -2.37 -10.10
N LYS A 207 28.86 -2.21 -9.60
CA LYS A 207 29.21 -1.40 -8.43
C LYS A 207 28.44 -1.81 -7.16
N LEU A 208 28.67 -3.06 -6.76
CA LEU A 208 27.99 -3.75 -5.66
C LEU A 208 28.86 -4.87 -5.10
N CYS A 209 28.45 -5.40 -3.94
CA CYS A 209 29.10 -6.55 -3.34
C CYS A 209 28.87 -7.83 -4.14
N VAL A 210 29.97 -8.51 -4.47
CA VAL A 210 29.96 -9.85 -5.07
C VAL A 210 30.35 -10.84 -3.98
N CYS A 211 29.40 -11.67 -3.57
CA CYS A 211 29.61 -12.64 -2.51
C CYS A 211 30.21 -13.94 -3.06
N ASN A 212 31.07 -14.56 -2.28
CA ASN A 212 31.55 -15.92 -2.52
C ASN A 212 30.38 -16.91 -2.37
N ASP A 213 30.47 -18.11 -2.95
CA ASP A 213 29.34 -19.07 -3.09
C ASP A 213 28.61 -19.44 -1.77
N SER A 214 29.27 -19.32 -0.62
CA SER A 214 28.70 -19.62 0.70
C SER A 214 28.09 -18.40 1.42
N TRP A 215 28.10 -17.23 0.79
CA TRP A 215 27.68 -15.96 1.38
C TRP A 215 26.66 -15.23 0.51
N GLN A 216 25.81 -14.43 1.16
CA GLN A 216 24.74 -13.65 0.55
C GLN A 216 24.42 -12.43 1.41
N GLY A 217 23.39 -11.68 1.01
CA GLY A 217 23.01 -10.42 1.64
C GLY A 217 23.64 -9.21 0.94
N PRO A 218 23.21 -7.99 1.32
CA PRO A 218 23.67 -6.75 0.69
C PRO A 218 25.18 -6.47 0.91
N ASP A 219 25.78 -7.05 1.94
CA ASP A 219 27.17 -6.88 2.38
C ASP A 219 27.92 -8.21 2.53
N CYS A 220 27.37 -9.31 1.99
CA CYS A 220 27.92 -10.66 2.10
C CYS A 220 28.13 -11.14 3.54
N SER A 221 27.32 -10.65 4.49
CA SER A 221 27.40 -11.03 5.90
C SER A 221 26.62 -12.30 6.27
N LEU A 222 25.73 -12.78 5.39
CA LEU A 222 24.84 -13.91 5.67
C LEU A 222 25.31 -15.17 4.96
N THR A 223 25.17 -16.34 5.59
CA THR A 223 25.54 -17.61 4.97
C THR A 223 24.49 -18.09 3.95
N VAL A 224 24.89 -18.98 3.04
CA VAL A 224 23.96 -19.71 2.16
C VAL A 224 23.94 -21.18 2.57
N PRO A 225 22.81 -21.71 3.09
CA PRO A 225 21.56 -21.03 3.42
C PRO A 225 21.66 -20.18 4.72
N SER A 226 20.72 -19.26 4.94
CA SER A 226 20.66 -18.38 6.13
C SER A 226 19.37 -18.55 6.92
N THR A 227 19.43 -18.42 8.24
CA THR A 227 18.27 -18.29 9.13
C THR A 227 17.76 -16.84 9.25
N GLU A 228 18.45 -15.89 8.65
CA GLU A 228 18.12 -14.47 8.68
C GLU A 228 17.49 -14.00 7.37
N SER A 229 16.58 -13.04 7.47
CA SER A 229 15.95 -12.37 6.34
C SER A 229 16.57 -11.00 6.09
N TYR A 230 16.41 -10.49 4.87
CA TYR A 230 16.93 -9.18 4.53
C TYR A 230 16.14 -8.52 3.40
N TRP A 231 16.23 -7.19 3.36
CA TRP A 231 15.66 -6.36 2.30
C TRP A 231 16.77 -5.85 1.38
N ILE A 232 16.46 -5.73 0.10
CA ILE A 232 17.33 -5.07 -0.89
C ILE A 232 16.54 -4.11 -1.75
N LEU A 233 17.23 -3.06 -2.18
CA LEU A 233 16.81 -2.15 -3.23
C LEU A 233 17.66 -2.46 -4.47
N PRO A 234 17.15 -3.19 -5.48
CA PRO A 234 17.91 -3.51 -6.68
C PRO A 234 18.34 -2.25 -7.43
N ASN A 235 19.55 -2.25 -7.99
CA ASN A 235 20.01 -1.20 -8.90
C ASN A 235 19.23 -1.33 -10.23
N ILE A 236 18.16 -0.56 -10.39
CA ILE A 236 17.39 -0.51 -11.63
C ILE A 236 18.22 0.21 -12.70
N LYS A 237 18.48 -0.45 -13.84
CA LYS A 237 19.29 0.13 -14.92
C LYS A 237 18.50 1.27 -15.61
N PRO A 238 19.11 2.44 -15.86
CA PRO A 238 18.44 3.69 -16.25
C PRO A 238 17.81 3.71 -17.66
N VAL A 239 17.82 2.59 -18.38
CA VAL A 239 17.36 2.51 -19.77
C VAL A 239 15.93 1.94 -19.81
N SER A 240 14.94 2.60 -19.19
CA SER A 240 13.55 2.14 -19.31
C SER A 240 12.48 3.07 -18.74
N PRO A 241 11.24 3.08 -19.28
CA PRO A 241 10.09 3.85 -18.78
C PRO A 241 9.52 3.32 -17.44
N SER A 242 10.32 3.29 -16.37
CA SER A 242 9.76 3.08 -15.03
C SER A 242 9.01 4.35 -14.60
N VAL A 243 7.74 4.43 -15.02
CA VAL A 243 6.83 5.54 -14.70
C VAL A 243 6.21 5.26 -13.35
N SER A 244 6.48 6.17 -12.41
CA SER A 244 5.92 6.16 -11.07
C SER A 244 4.41 6.00 -11.06
N ARG A 245 3.90 5.12 -10.20
CA ARG A 245 2.46 4.79 -10.17
C ARG A 245 2.03 4.17 -8.85
N ALA A 246 0.76 4.39 -8.51
CA ALA A 246 0.10 3.77 -7.37
C ALA A 246 -1.23 3.11 -7.79
N SER A 247 -1.86 2.33 -6.92
CA SER A 247 -3.13 1.63 -7.14
C SER A 247 -3.18 0.81 -8.44
N HIS A 248 -2.02 0.30 -8.86
CA HIS A 248 -1.85 -0.65 -9.96
C HIS A 248 -1.87 -2.08 -9.43
N LYS A 249 -1.82 -3.06 -10.32
CA LYS A 249 -1.65 -4.46 -9.96
C LYS A 249 -0.55 -5.10 -10.77
N ALA A 250 0.07 -6.12 -10.19
CA ALA A 250 1.14 -6.88 -10.80
C ALA A 250 0.90 -8.38 -10.67
N VAL A 251 1.38 -9.14 -11.64
CA VAL A 251 1.41 -10.61 -11.64
C VAL A 251 2.74 -11.10 -12.20
N VAL A 252 3.17 -12.30 -11.82
CA VAL A 252 4.42 -12.90 -12.32
C VAL A 252 4.10 -14.03 -13.29
N HIS A 253 4.72 -14.01 -14.47
CA HIS A 253 4.65 -15.10 -15.45
C HIS A 253 6.04 -15.36 -16.05
N GLY A 254 6.58 -16.55 -15.81
CA GLY A 254 7.97 -16.87 -16.11
C GLY A 254 8.92 -15.98 -15.29
N LYS A 255 9.92 -15.39 -15.96
CA LYS A 255 10.88 -14.47 -15.33
C LYS A 255 10.41 -13.01 -15.25
N PHE A 256 9.17 -12.73 -15.67
CA PHE A 256 8.68 -11.37 -15.81
C PHE A 256 7.60 -11.05 -14.80
N MET A 257 7.74 -9.91 -14.13
CA MET A 257 6.65 -9.23 -13.42
C MET A 257 5.95 -8.29 -14.40
N TRP A 258 4.67 -8.52 -14.63
CA TRP A 258 3.80 -7.70 -15.47
C TRP A 258 3.03 -6.72 -14.59
N VAL A 259 3.17 -5.42 -14.87
CA VAL A 259 2.48 -4.36 -14.13
C VAL A 259 1.48 -3.67 -15.04
N ILE A 260 0.21 -3.64 -14.63
CA ILE A 260 -0.88 -3.12 -15.44
C ILE A 260 -1.62 -1.99 -14.72
N GLY A 261 -1.89 -0.92 -15.47
CA GLY A 261 -2.59 0.29 -15.03
C GLY A 261 -1.94 1.02 -13.86
N GLY A 262 -2.75 1.71 -13.08
CA GLY A 262 -2.32 2.56 -11.97
C GLY A 262 -2.70 4.03 -12.14
N TYR A 263 -2.65 4.72 -11.01
CA TYR A 263 -2.77 6.17 -10.92
C TYR A 263 -1.41 6.81 -11.18
N THR A 264 -1.41 7.85 -12.01
CA THR A 264 -0.27 8.73 -12.25
C THR A 264 -0.76 10.18 -12.32
N PHE A 265 0.10 11.14 -11.97
CA PHE A 265 -0.24 12.55 -12.10
C PHE A 265 -0.35 13.01 -13.56
N ASN A 266 0.31 12.30 -14.49
CA ASN A 266 0.28 12.62 -15.90
C ASN A 266 0.11 11.36 -16.76
N TYR A 267 -1.05 11.25 -17.41
CA TYR A 267 -1.39 10.11 -18.25
C TYR A 267 -0.88 10.21 -19.69
N THR A 268 -0.45 11.40 -20.15
CA THR A 268 -0.04 11.63 -21.56
C THR A 268 1.11 10.75 -22.02
N SER A 269 2.00 10.37 -21.11
CA SER A 269 3.16 9.50 -21.35
C SER A 269 3.05 8.14 -20.64
N SER A 270 1.90 7.84 -20.04
CA SER A 270 1.72 6.63 -19.23
C SER A 270 1.53 5.39 -20.10
N GLN A 271 2.31 4.35 -19.82
CA GLN A 271 2.12 3.03 -20.42
C GLN A 271 1.23 2.18 -19.52
N MET A 272 0.15 1.65 -20.11
CA MET A 272 -0.81 0.79 -19.42
C MET A 272 -0.21 -0.55 -19.02
N VAL A 273 0.72 -1.10 -19.81
CA VAL A 273 1.36 -2.40 -19.56
C VAL A 273 2.87 -2.20 -19.52
N LEU A 274 3.48 -2.54 -18.39
CA LEU A 274 4.92 -2.60 -18.19
C LEU A 274 5.35 -4.02 -17.87
N GLN A 275 6.57 -4.35 -18.23
CA GLN A 275 7.19 -5.63 -17.92
C GLN A 275 8.53 -5.38 -17.21
N TYR A 276 8.78 -6.10 -16.13
CA TYR A 276 10.05 -6.09 -15.40
C TYR A 276 10.67 -7.48 -15.42
N ASP A 277 11.90 -7.57 -15.93
CA ASP A 277 12.71 -8.79 -15.90
C ASP A 277 13.34 -8.94 -14.51
N LEU A 278 12.87 -9.95 -13.76
CA LEU A 278 13.27 -10.22 -12.38
C LEU A 278 14.70 -10.76 -12.27
N GLU A 279 15.28 -11.27 -13.37
CA GLU A 279 16.65 -11.80 -13.41
C GLU A 279 17.65 -10.68 -13.74
N SER A 280 17.33 -9.85 -14.74
CA SER A 280 18.26 -8.81 -15.21
C SER A 280 18.05 -7.43 -14.58
N ASN A 281 17.02 -7.27 -13.74
CA ASN A 281 16.60 -6.01 -13.09
C ASN A 281 16.36 -4.87 -14.09
N ARG A 282 15.68 -5.19 -15.20
CA ARG A 282 15.39 -4.24 -16.28
C ARG A 282 13.90 -4.15 -16.55
N TRP A 283 13.44 -2.92 -16.69
CA TRP A 283 12.10 -2.65 -17.20
C TRP A 283 12.11 -2.69 -18.73
N THR A 284 10.98 -3.05 -19.32
CA THR A 284 10.67 -2.93 -20.74
C THR A 284 9.25 -2.40 -20.90
N GLY A 285 9.10 -1.37 -21.74
CA GLY A 285 7.78 -0.91 -22.15
C GLY A 285 7.17 -1.90 -23.14
N VAL A 286 5.90 -2.27 -22.94
CA VAL A 286 5.23 -3.26 -23.79
C VAL A 286 4.42 -2.56 -24.88
N LEU A 287 4.81 -2.77 -26.14
CA LEU A 287 4.06 -2.30 -27.30
C LEU A 287 2.88 -3.24 -27.57
N VAL A 288 1.69 -2.80 -27.19
CA VAL A 288 0.44 -3.53 -27.41
C VAL A 288 0.10 -3.56 -28.89
N THR A 289 -0.17 -4.74 -29.42
CA THR A 289 -0.44 -4.98 -30.85
C THR A 289 -1.90 -4.80 -31.24
N SER A 290 -2.84 -4.91 -30.29
CA SER A 290 -4.26 -4.77 -30.55
C SER A 290 -4.71 -3.32 -30.70
N PHE A 291 -5.63 -3.09 -31.64
CA PHE A 291 -6.28 -1.78 -31.83
C PHE A 291 -7.21 -1.44 -30.65
N MET A 292 -8.05 -2.41 -30.25
CA MET A 292 -8.86 -2.31 -29.05
C MET A 292 -8.03 -2.59 -27.81
N ARG A 293 -8.14 -1.71 -26.81
CA ARG A 293 -7.42 -1.81 -25.54
C ARG A 293 -8.18 -1.06 -24.44
N PRO A 294 -8.03 -1.46 -23.17
CA PRO A 294 -8.66 -0.76 -22.07
C PRO A 294 -8.13 0.66 -21.92
N LEU A 295 -9.02 1.58 -21.53
CA LEU A 295 -8.62 2.90 -21.06
C LEU A 295 -7.81 2.80 -19.75
N ALA A 296 -6.97 3.82 -19.53
CA ALA A 296 -6.17 3.96 -18.31
C ALA A 296 -7.07 3.95 -17.07
N ARG A 297 -6.65 3.21 -16.04
CA ARG A 297 -7.45 2.98 -14.83
C ARG A 297 -6.60 2.54 -13.66
N TYR A 298 -7.14 2.69 -12.46
CA TYR A 298 -6.57 2.23 -11.20
C TYR A 298 -7.62 1.52 -10.34
N GLY A 299 -7.17 0.87 -9.27
CA GLY A 299 -8.06 0.15 -8.35
C GLY A 299 -8.77 -1.07 -8.97
N HIS A 300 -8.27 -1.55 -10.11
CA HIS A 300 -8.72 -2.81 -10.73
C HIS A 300 -8.02 -4.01 -10.08
N SER A 301 -8.44 -5.21 -10.44
CA SER A 301 -7.77 -6.46 -10.08
C SER A 301 -7.18 -7.18 -11.30
N LEU A 302 -6.16 -7.99 -11.07
CA LEU A 302 -5.58 -8.88 -12.08
C LEU A 302 -5.56 -10.31 -11.57
N ALA A 303 -5.80 -11.27 -12.44
CA ALA A 303 -5.58 -12.68 -12.17
C ALA A 303 -4.94 -13.37 -13.39
N LEU A 304 -3.90 -14.17 -13.17
CA LEU A 304 -3.18 -14.88 -14.22
C LEU A 304 -3.72 -16.31 -14.36
N TYR A 305 -3.95 -16.75 -15.60
CA TYR A 305 -4.28 -18.13 -15.90
C TYR A 305 -3.74 -18.54 -17.28
N GLN A 306 -2.92 -19.60 -17.33
CA GLN A 306 -2.39 -20.18 -18.59
C GLN A 306 -1.76 -19.18 -19.59
N GLY A 307 -1.07 -18.15 -19.09
CA GLY A 307 -0.42 -17.13 -19.94
C GLY A 307 -1.33 -15.97 -20.35
N ASP A 308 -2.57 -15.95 -19.87
CA ASP A 308 -3.51 -14.84 -20.02
C ASP A 308 -3.70 -14.10 -18.70
N ILE A 309 -3.69 -12.76 -18.76
CA ILE A 309 -3.96 -11.90 -17.61
C ILE A 309 -5.37 -11.34 -17.72
N TYR A 310 -6.23 -11.70 -16.79
CA TYR A 310 -7.60 -11.21 -16.68
C TYR A 310 -7.62 -9.95 -15.81
N MET A 311 -8.09 -8.84 -16.37
CA MET A 311 -8.27 -7.56 -15.68
C MET A 311 -9.75 -7.26 -15.52
N TYR A 312 -10.18 -6.99 -14.29
CA TYR A 312 -11.58 -6.69 -14.00
C TYR A 312 -11.75 -5.35 -13.28
N GLY A 313 -12.75 -4.60 -13.75
CA GLY A 313 -13.24 -3.37 -13.14
C GLY A 313 -12.22 -2.24 -13.04
N GLY A 314 -12.23 -1.57 -11.89
CA GLY A 314 -11.44 -0.36 -11.62
C GLY A 314 -12.12 0.91 -12.11
N LYS A 315 -11.55 2.04 -11.67
CA LYS A 315 -12.00 3.38 -12.05
C LYS A 315 -11.22 3.87 -13.24
N VAL A 316 -11.93 4.17 -14.33
CA VAL A 316 -11.36 4.69 -15.57
C VAL A 316 -11.04 6.16 -15.42
N GLU A 317 -9.87 6.57 -15.88
CA GLU A 317 -9.47 7.97 -15.89
C GLU A 317 -10.11 8.69 -17.10
N THR A 318 -11.31 9.24 -16.90
CA THR A 318 -11.97 10.23 -17.79
C THR A 318 -12.50 11.39 -16.95
N GLY A 319 -12.93 12.51 -17.56
CA GLY A 319 -13.35 13.73 -16.84
C GLY A 319 -14.46 13.58 -15.78
N TYR A 320 -15.21 12.46 -15.77
CA TYR A 320 -16.16 12.10 -14.70
C TYR A 320 -15.82 10.77 -13.99
N GLY A 321 -14.74 10.11 -14.38
CA GLY A 321 -14.15 8.91 -13.77
C GLY A 321 -15.13 7.85 -13.27
N ASN A 322 -15.61 6.98 -14.16
CA ASN A 322 -16.57 5.94 -13.79
C ASN A 322 -15.87 4.65 -13.33
N VAL A 323 -16.40 4.07 -12.25
CA VAL A 323 -16.14 2.67 -11.88
C VAL A 323 -16.77 1.75 -12.93
N THR A 324 -16.05 0.71 -13.35
CA THR A 324 -16.50 -0.16 -14.44
C THR A 324 -16.63 -1.61 -14.00
N LYS A 325 -17.35 -2.39 -14.81
CA LYS A 325 -17.45 -3.86 -14.75
C LYS A 325 -16.85 -4.54 -15.97
N GLU A 326 -15.99 -3.83 -16.70
CA GLU A 326 -15.34 -4.37 -17.88
C GLU A 326 -14.43 -5.53 -17.50
N LEU A 327 -14.47 -6.59 -18.29
CA LEU A 327 -13.56 -7.73 -18.19
C LEU A 327 -12.69 -7.76 -19.44
N TRP A 328 -11.39 -7.56 -19.24
CA TRP A 328 -10.39 -7.56 -20.30
C TRP A 328 -9.42 -8.72 -20.10
N VAL A 329 -8.96 -9.32 -21.19
CA VAL A 329 -7.94 -10.37 -21.17
C VAL A 329 -6.76 -9.89 -21.98
N PHE A 330 -5.59 -9.85 -21.35
CA PHE A 330 -4.32 -9.61 -22.02
C PHE A 330 -3.62 -10.93 -22.30
N HIS A 331 -3.42 -11.21 -23.58
CA HIS A 331 -2.72 -12.40 -24.03
C HIS A 331 -1.23 -12.11 -24.07
N ILE A 332 -0.47 -12.69 -23.13
CA ILE A 332 0.99 -12.47 -23.04
C ILE A 332 1.71 -12.87 -24.34
N PRO A 333 1.42 -14.01 -24.99
CA PRO A 333 2.15 -14.43 -26.18
C PRO A 333 2.01 -13.48 -27.38
N SER A 334 0.83 -12.88 -27.56
CA SER A 334 0.52 -11.99 -28.69
C SER A 334 0.57 -10.49 -28.34
N LEU A 335 0.77 -10.15 -27.07
CA LEU A 335 0.76 -8.78 -26.54
C LEU A 335 -0.50 -8.00 -26.95
N SER A 336 -1.66 -8.67 -26.91
CA SER A 336 -2.94 -8.15 -27.39
C SER A 336 -4.03 -8.24 -26.33
N TRP A 337 -4.97 -7.30 -26.38
CA TRP A 337 -6.14 -7.27 -25.51
C TRP A 337 -7.39 -7.81 -26.21
N THR A 338 -8.22 -8.52 -25.46
CA THR A 338 -9.59 -8.87 -25.85
C THR A 338 -10.57 -8.48 -24.74
N MET A 339 -11.71 -7.89 -25.10
CA MET A 339 -12.80 -7.64 -24.14
C MET A 339 -13.72 -8.85 -24.09
N LYS A 340 -14.14 -9.26 -22.88
CA LYS A 340 -15.12 -10.32 -22.66
C LYS A 340 -16.45 -9.72 -22.18
N THR A 341 -17.53 -10.23 -22.74
CA THR A 341 -18.90 -9.92 -22.32
C THR A 341 -19.51 -11.20 -21.76
N PRO A 342 -19.50 -11.40 -20.44
CA PRO A 342 -20.01 -12.62 -19.84
C PRO A 342 -21.54 -12.66 -19.83
N THR A 343 -22.11 -13.86 -19.96
CA THR A 343 -23.54 -14.10 -19.78
C THR A 343 -23.87 -14.12 -18.29
N VAL A 344 -24.66 -13.17 -17.81
CA VAL A 344 -25.08 -13.09 -16.40
C VAL A 344 -26.21 -14.10 -16.15
N LEU A 345 -25.96 -15.06 -15.25
CA LEU A 345 -26.96 -16.04 -14.81
C LEU A 345 -27.91 -15.39 -13.80
N ALA A 346 -29.11 -15.96 -13.60
CA ALA A 346 -30.21 -15.35 -12.83
C ALA A 346 -29.88 -14.96 -11.37
N HIS A 347 -28.74 -15.41 -10.83
CA HIS A 347 -28.28 -15.13 -9.47
C HIS A 347 -27.44 -13.85 -9.39
N GLY A 348 -28.10 -12.69 -9.48
CA GLY A 348 -27.51 -11.38 -9.18
C GLY A 348 -26.82 -10.67 -10.35
N PRO A 349 -26.59 -9.34 -10.25
CA PRO A 349 -25.95 -8.57 -11.32
C PRO A 349 -24.42 -8.72 -11.29
N GLN A 350 -23.78 -8.45 -12.43
CA GLN A 350 -22.35 -8.15 -12.49
C GLN A 350 -22.11 -6.73 -11.97
N TYR A 351 -21.39 -6.60 -10.86
CA TYR A 351 -21.15 -5.31 -10.19
C TYR A 351 -19.95 -4.56 -10.79
N ASP A 352 -20.11 -3.27 -11.06
CA ASP A 352 -18.98 -2.36 -11.27
C ASP A 352 -18.24 -2.16 -9.95
N VAL A 353 -16.93 -2.42 -9.91
CA VAL A 353 -16.17 -2.36 -8.65
C VAL A 353 -14.77 -1.80 -8.82
N GLU A 354 -14.33 -1.02 -7.85
CA GLU A 354 -12.95 -0.60 -7.64
C GLU A 354 -12.46 -0.94 -6.23
N GLY A 355 -11.14 -1.02 -6.03
CA GLY A 355 -10.53 -1.38 -4.75
C GLY A 355 -10.82 -2.81 -4.31
N HIS A 356 -11.21 -3.68 -5.25
CA HIS A 356 -11.51 -5.10 -5.03
C HIS A 356 -10.27 -5.96 -5.31
N SER A 357 -10.38 -7.24 -5.00
CA SER A 357 -9.36 -8.25 -5.33
C SER A 357 -9.96 -9.39 -6.16
N ALA A 358 -9.16 -10.03 -6.99
CA ALA A 358 -9.59 -11.21 -7.74
C ALA A 358 -8.52 -12.30 -7.77
N HIS A 359 -8.98 -13.56 -7.85
CA HIS A 359 -8.15 -14.75 -7.92
C HIS A 359 -8.76 -15.74 -8.91
N ILE A 360 -7.94 -16.39 -9.73
CA ILE A 360 -8.40 -17.51 -10.56
C ILE A 360 -8.05 -18.81 -9.84
N VAL A 361 -9.05 -19.67 -9.69
CA VAL A 361 -8.94 -20.92 -8.93
C VAL A 361 -9.58 -22.06 -9.72
N GLU A 362 -9.03 -23.26 -9.53
CA GLU A 362 -9.61 -24.51 -10.03
C GLU A 362 -10.42 -25.16 -8.90
N MET A 363 -11.70 -25.38 -9.17
CA MET A 363 -12.64 -26.04 -8.27
C MET A 363 -12.45 -27.56 -8.30
N ASP A 364 -12.93 -28.24 -7.26
CA ASP A 364 -12.93 -29.72 -7.23
C ASP A 364 -13.79 -30.34 -8.36
N SER A 365 -14.72 -29.58 -8.95
CA SER A 365 -15.48 -29.97 -10.13
C SER A 365 -14.66 -29.98 -11.43
N GLY A 366 -13.45 -29.42 -11.43
CA GLY A 366 -12.65 -29.16 -12.63
C GLY A 366 -13.02 -27.87 -13.37
N ASP A 367 -13.95 -27.09 -12.83
CA ASP A 367 -14.24 -25.74 -13.32
C ASP A 367 -13.11 -24.78 -12.93
N VAL A 368 -12.85 -23.82 -13.81
CA VAL A 368 -11.90 -22.75 -13.55
C VAL A 368 -12.67 -21.45 -13.46
N ILE A 369 -12.64 -20.86 -12.27
CA ILE A 369 -13.42 -19.67 -11.96
C ILE A 369 -12.49 -18.53 -11.51
N MET A 370 -12.79 -17.33 -11.99
CA MET A 370 -12.27 -16.09 -11.42
C MET A 370 -13.23 -15.64 -10.32
N ILE A 371 -12.72 -15.51 -9.10
CA ILE A 371 -13.44 -15.08 -7.91
C ILE A 371 -13.11 -13.61 -7.66
N ILE A 372 -14.13 -12.76 -7.55
CA ILE A 372 -14.01 -11.35 -7.23
C ILE A 372 -14.54 -11.13 -5.82
N ILE A 373 -13.74 -10.47 -4.98
CA ILE A 373 -14.07 -10.21 -3.58
C ILE A 373 -14.13 -8.70 -3.32
N PHE A 374 -15.31 -8.29 -2.83
CA PHE A 374 -15.66 -6.95 -2.37
C PHE A 374 -15.41 -5.83 -3.39
N GLY A 375 -15.14 -4.61 -2.92
CA GLY A 375 -14.99 -3.41 -3.73
C GLY A 375 -16.08 -2.38 -3.51
N TYR A 376 -15.86 -1.20 -4.08
CA TYR A 376 -16.81 -0.10 -4.09
C TYR A 376 -17.41 0.11 -5.48
N SER A 377 -18.71 0.31 -5.52
CA SER A 377 -19.49 0.75 -6.69
C SER A 377 -20.10 2.12 -6.39
N ALA A 378 -20.05 3.03 -7.35
CA ALA A 378 -20.77 4.31 -7.24
C ALA A 378 -22.30 4.11 -7.13
N PHE A 379 -22.81 3.00 -7.66
CA PHE A 379 -24.24 2.72 -7.72
C PHE A 379 -24.72 1.77 -6.61
N TYR A 380 -23.90 0.77 -6.27
CA TYR A 380 -24.23 -0.26 -5.28
C TYR A 380 -23.48 -0.11 -3.95
N GLY A 381 -22.64 0.92 -3.78
CA GLY A 381 -21.83 1.11 -2.58
C GLY A 381 -20.82 0.00 -2.37
N TYR A 382 -20.58 -0.37 -1.10
CA TYR A 382 -19.63 -1.41 -0.74
C TYR A 382 -20.23 -2.80 -0.97
N ILE A 383 -19.61 -3.58 -1.84
CA ILE A 383 -20.07 -4.92 -2.21
C ILE A 383 -19.59 -5.91 -1.15
N ASN A 384 -20.53 -6.60 -0.50
CA ASN A 384 -20.26 -7.67 0.47
C ASN A 384 -20.41 -9.08 -0.12
N SER A 385 -20.86 -9.19 -1.37
CA SER A 385 -21.03 -10.45 -2.09
C SER A 385 -19.76 -10.87 -2.83
N VAL A 386 -19.56 -12.18 -2.95
CA VAL A 386 -18.56 -12.77 -3.85
C VAL A 386 -19.15 -12.80 -5.27
N GLN A 387 -18.33 -12.60 -6.30
CA GLN A 387 -18.75 -12.83 -7.68
C GLN A 387 -17.87 -13.92 -8.31
N GLU A 388 -18.46 -14.77 -9.14
CA GLU A 388 -17.77 -15.86 -9.83
C GLU A 388 -17.95 -15.72 -11.34
N TYR A 389 -16.83 -15.73 -12.08
CA TYR A 389 -16.79 -15.81 -13.53
C TYR A 389 -16.18 -17.14 -13.96
N ASN A 390 -16.97 -17.98 -14.64
CA ASN A 390 -16.46 -19.23 -15.20
C ASN A 390 -15.80 -18.94 -16.55
N ILE A 391 -14.50 -19.25 -16.62
CA ILE A 391 -13.66 -18.92 -17.78
C ILE A 391 -14.05 -19.75 -19.01
N LYS A 392 -14.44 -21.01 -18.82
CA LYS A 392 -14.77 -21.94 -19.91
C LYS A 392 -16.13 -21.61 -20.52
N THR A 393 -17.14 -21.39 -19.69
CA THR A 393 -18.52 -21.13 -20.14
C THR A 393 -18.79 -19.65 -20.43
N ASN A 394 -17.87 -18.75 -20.07
CA ASN A 394 -18.04 -17.30 -20.15
C ASN A 394 -19.32 -16.81 -19.42
N SER A 395 -19.61 -17.39 -18.26
CA SER A 395 -20.80 -17.06 -17.46
C SER A 395 -20.43 -16.37 -16.15
N TRP A 396 -21.28 -15.45 -15.71
CA TRP A 396 -21.14 -14.71 -14.46
C TRP A 396 -22.26 -15.05 -13.49
N LEU A 397 -21.96 -15.21 -12.20
CA LEU A 397 -22.96 -15.38 -11.15
C LEU A 397 -22.47 -14.82 -9.80
N VAL A 398 -23.42 -14.48 -8.93
CA VAL A 398 -23.18 -14.08 -7.53
C VAL A 398 -23.67 -15.22 -6.63
N PRO A 399 -22.78 -16.08 -6.12
CA PRO A 399 -23.23 -17.25 -5.37
C PRO A 399 -23.69 -16.89 -3.95
N GLU A 400 -24.57 -17.71 -3.40
CA GLU A 400 -24.85 -17.69 -1.97
C GLU A 400 -23.64 -18.20 -1.19
N THR A 401 -23.33 -17.52 -0.08
CA THR A 401 -22.22 -17.88 0.82
C THR A 401 -22.74 -18.31 2.18
N LYS A 402 -21.95 -19.12 2.88
CA LYS A 402 -22.28 -19.71 4.19
C LYS A 402 -21.26 -19.27 5.24
N GLY A 403 -21.55 -19.56 6.51
CA GLY A 403 -20.64 -19.28 7.61
C GLY A 403 -20.78 -17.84 8.13
N ALA A 404 -19.65 -17.19 8.38
CA ALA A 404 -19.63 -15.84 8.94
C ALA A 404 -20.29 -14.81 8.01
N MET A 405 -20.99 -13.83 8.60
CA MET A 405 -21.53 -12.71 7.83
C MET A 405 -20.44 -11.66 7.64
N VAL A 406 -19.87 -11.61 6.44
CA VAL A 406 -18.80 -10.66 6.11
C VAL A 406 -19.34 -9.31 5.65
N GLN A 407 -18.59 -8.26 5.94
CA GLN A 407 -18.84 -6.92 5.46
C GLN A 407 -17.83 -6.57 4.38
N GLY A 408 -18.35 -6.12 3.25
CA GLY A 408 -17.55 -5.67 2.11
C GLY A 408 -16.68 -4.47 2.46
N GLY A 409 -15.50 -4.41 1.87
CA GLY A 409 -14.55 -3.31 2.05
C GLY A 409 -13.94 -2.81 0.74
N TYR A 410 -13.15 -1.75 0.85
CA TYR A 410 -12.36 -1.15 -0.21
C TYR A 410 -10.86 -1.18 0.16
N GLY A 411 -10.00 -1.49 -0.81
CA GLY A 411 -8.56 -1.40 -0.64
C GLY A 411 -7.99 -2.45 0.33
N HIS A 412 -8.67 -3.57 0.53
CA HIS A 412 -8.11 -4.73 1.23
C HIS A 412 -7.06 -5.44 0.35
N SER A 413 -6.24 -6.26 0.98
CA SER A 413 -5.41 -7.23 0.27
C SER A 413 -6.04 -8.63 0.38
N SER A 414 -5.75 -9.49 -0.58
CA SER A 414 -6.11 -10.90 -0.46
C SER A 414 -5.13 -11.80 -1.18
N ILE A 415 -4.97 -13.00 -0.66
CA ILE A 415 -4.10 -14.05 -1.19
C ILE A 415 -4.90 -15.34 -1.33
N TYR A 416 -4.61 -16.12 -2.36
CA TYR A 416 -5.15 -17.46 -2.53
C TYR A 416 -4.09 -18.48 -2.11
N ASP A 417 -4.44 -19.32 -1.14
CA ASP A 417 -3.63 -20.46 -0.75
C ASP A 417 -4.16 -21.72 -1.46
N THR A 418 -3.34 -22.27 -2.34
CA THR A 418 -3.65 -23.48 -3.13
C THR A 418 -3.78 -24.72 -2.25
N MET A 419 -3.13 -24.72 -1.08
CA MET A 419 -3.07 -25.87 -0.17
C MET A 419 -4.37 -26.01 0.62
N THR A 420 -4.84 -24.91 1.22
CA THR A 420 -6.12 -24.88 1.93
C THR A 420 -7.31 -24.58 1.02
N LYS A 421 -7.10 -24.39 -0.29
CA LYS A 421 -8.13 -24.01 -1.27
C LYS A 421 -8.99 -22.84 -0.79
N SER A 422 -8.32 -21.85 -0.20
CA SER A 422 -8.96 -20.75 0.51
C SER A 422 -8.34 -19.41 0.14
N ILE A 423 -9.18 -18.38 0.10
CA ILE A 423 -8.76 -17.00 -0.08
C ILE A 423 -8.76 -16.30 1.28
N TYR A 424 -7.66 -15.67 1.64
CA TYR A 424 -7.51 -14.89 2.87
C TYR A 424 -7.62 -13.41 2.51
N VAL A 425 -8.43 -12.66 3.25
CA VAL A 425 -8.76 -11.26 2.96
C VAL A 425 -8.48 -10.43 4.19
N HIS A 426 -7.55 -9.47 4.09
CA HIS A 426 -7.07 -8.69 5.23
C HIS A 426 -7.29 -7.19 5.05
N GLY A 427 -7.74 -6.58 6.14
CA GLY A 427 -7.85 -5.13 6.31
C GLY A 427 -8.78 -4.45 5.31
N GLY A 428 -8.45 -3.22 4.96
CA GLY A 428 -9.24 -2.37 4.09
C GLY A 428 -10.04 -1.32 4.85
N TYR A 429 -10.89 -0.63 4.09
CA TYR A 429 -11.83 0.36 4.58
C TYR A 429 -13.24 -0.21 4.55
N LYS A 430 -13.98 -0.15 5.67
CA LYS A 430 -15.35 -0.67 5.76
C LYS A 430 -16.33 0.41 6.18
N VAL A 431 -17.57 0.27 5.71
CA VAL A 431 -18.71 1.09 6.14
C VAL A 431 -19.56 0.25 7.07
N PHE A 432 -19.59 0.60 8.35
CA PHE A 432 -20.34 -0.08 9.40
C PHE A 432 -21.82 0.32 9.38
N THR A 433 -22.10 1.61 9.19
CA THR A 433 -23.44 2.19 9.00
C THR A 433 -23.35 3.34 8.00
N SER A 434 -24.48 3.90 7.54
CA SER A 434 -24.52 5.03 6.59
C SER A 434 -23.57 6.19 6.95
N ASN A 435 -23.37 6.43 8.25
CA ASN A 435 -22.55 7.54 8.76
C ASN A 435 -21.29 7.09 9.53
N LYS A 436 -20.98 5.78 9.56
CA LYS A 436 -19.78 5.26 10.24
C LYS A 436 -18.97 4.40 9.31
N TYR A 437 -17.74 4.84 9.06
CA TYR A 437 -16.76 4.15 8.27
C TYR A 437 -15.43 4.12 9.02
N GLY A 438 -14.52 3.23 8.64
CA GLY A 438 -13.20 3.20 9.24
C GLY A 438 -12.30 2.12 8.68
N LEU A 439 -11.02 2.24 9.03
CA LEU A 439 -10.04 1.20 8.80
C LEU A 439 -10.31 0.00 9.69
N VAL A 440 -10.04 -1.18 9.14
CA VAL A 440 -10.14 -2.44 9.88
C VAL A 440 -8.86 -3.25 9.78
N ASP A 441 -8.69 -4.13 10.76
CA ASP A 441 -7.62 -5.13 10.91
C ASP A 441 -8.14 -6.57 10.80
N ASP A 442 -9.40 -6.72 10.39
CA ASP A 442 -10.06 -8.01 10.21
C ASP A 442 -9.27 -8.93 9.26
N LEU A 443 -9.36 -10.23 9.52
CA LEU A 443 -8.91 -11.28 8.63
C LEU A 443 -10.05 -12.27 8.38
N TYR A 444 -10.42 -12.46 7.11
CA TYR A 444 -11.41 -13.45 6.70
C TYR A 444 -10.78 -14.55 5.88
N LYS A 445 -11.27 -15.77 6.05
CA LYS A 445 -10.99 -16.92 5.19
C LYS A 445 -12.24 -17.30 4.41
N TYR A 446 -12.15 -17.30 3.08
CA TYR A 446 -13.17 -17.83 2.18
C TYR A 446 -12.73 -19.18 1.65
N THR A 447 -13.38 -20.26 2.09
CA THR A 447 -13.15 -21.60 1.56
C THR A 447 -13.91 -21.75 0.25
N VAL A 448 -13.20 -21.92 -0.86
CA VAL A 448 -13.74 -21.79 -2.22
C VAL A 448 -14.81 -22.85 -2.50
N ASN A 449 -14.47 -24.13 -2.35
CA ASN A 449 -15.34 -25.24 -2.75
C ASN A 449 -16.66 -25.28 -1.96
N THR A 450 -16.63 -24.89 -0.69
CA THR A 450 -17.83 -24.86 0.19
C THR A 450 -18.50 -23.49 0.24
N ARG A 451 -17.91 -22.46 -0.40
CA ARG A 451 -18.35 -21.06 -0.37
C ARG A 451 -18.60 -20.54 1.05
N THR A 452 -17.72 -20.90 1.97
CA THR A 452 -17.89 -20.66 3.40
C THR A 452 -16.89 -19.63 3.92
N TRP A 453 -17.40 -18.60 4.58
CA TRP A 453 -16.62 -17.59 5.28
C TRP A 453 -16.34 -17.99 6.72
N THR A 454 -15.11 -17.73 7.18
CA THR A 454 -14.68 -17.88 8.58
C THR A 454 -13.90 -16.65 9.00
N ILE A 455 -14.16 -16.13 10.19
CA ILE A 455 -13.42 -15.01 10.78
C ILE A 455 -12.18 -15.57 11.50
N LEU A 456 -11.02 -15.00 11.20
CA LEU A 456 -9.75 -15.39 11.77
C LEU A 456 -9.27 -14.37 12.81
N LYS A 457 -8.09 -14.61 13.40
CA LYS A 457 -7.49 -13.69 14.35
C LYS A 457 -7.18 -12.34 13.70
N GLU A 458 -7.52 -11.26 14.40
CA GLU A 458 -7.33 -9.87 13.97
C GLU A 458 -5.85 -9.48 14.11
N SER A 459 -5.34 -8.61 13.23
CA SER A 459 -3.91 -8.22 13.28
C SER A 459 -3.59 -7.20 14.39
N GLY A 460 -4.60 -6.48 14.89
CA GLY A 460 -4.43 -5.36 15.81
C GLY A 460 -3.94 -4.06 15.13
N LEU A 461 -3.67 -4.08 13.82
CA LEU A 461 -3.06 -2.98 13.08
C LEU A 461 -3.83 -2.67 11.80
N ALA A 462 -4.89 -1.85 11.94
CA ALA A 462 -5.80 -1.50 10.87
C ALA A 462 -5.13 -0.72 9.73
N ARG A 463 -5.45 -1.08 8.49
CA ARG A 463 -4.78 -0.53 7.30
C ARG A 463 -5.56 -0.79 6.01
N TYR A 464 -5.36 0.05 5.00
CA TYR A 464 -5.87 -0.16 3.63
C TYR A 464 -4.82 0.21 2.58
N LEU A 465 -5.05 -0.22 1.33
CA LEU A 465 -4.14 -0.10 0.19
C LEU A 465 -2.73 -0.64 0.50
N HIS A 466 -2.64 -1.66 1.36
CA HIS A 466 -1.44 -2.46 1.58
C HIS A 466 -1.40 -3.61 0.56
N SER A 467 -0.25 -4.26 0.44
CA SER A 467 -0.12 -5.48 -0.34
C SER A 467 0.09 -6.69 0.57
N ALA A 468 -0.27 -7.87 0.07
CA ALA A 468 0.00 -9.12 0.75
C ALA A 468 0.40 -10.20 -0.25
N VAL A 469 1.26 -11.11 0.19
CA VAL A 469 1.70 -12.29 -0.55
C VAL A 469 1.76 -13.49 0.37
N ILE A 470 1.83 -14.70 -0.18
CA ILE A 470 2.04 -15.93 0.59
C ILE A 470 3.41 -16.52 0.25
N VAL A 471 4.18 -16.86 1.29
CA VAL A 471 5.48 -17.52 1.18
C VAL A 471 5.55 -18.60 2.26
N SER A 472 5.69 -19.87 1.85
CA SER A 472 5.85 -21.00 2.76
C SER A 472 4.84 -21.03 3.92
N GLY A 473 3.55 -21.07 3.60
CA GLY A 473 2.47 -21.11 4.61
C GLY A 473 2.29 -19.85 5.46
N VAL A 474 3.01 -18.77 5.18
CA VAL A 474 2.90 -17.48 5.88
C VAL A 474 2.43 -16.40 4.91
N MET A 475 1.40 -15.66 5.31
CA MET A 475 0.95 -14.46 4.62
C MET A 475 1.77 -13.25 5.10
N LEU A 476 2.52 -12.64 4.20
CA LEU A 476 3.31 -11.45 4.45
C LEU A 476 2.53 -10.21 4.01
N VAL A 477 2.45 -9.19 4.86
CA VAL A 477 1.72 -7.94 4.61
C VAL A 477 2.68 -6.75 4.75
N PHE A 478 2.75 -5.90 3.73
CA PHE A 478 3.66 -4.75 3.72
C PHE A 478 2.92 -3.42 3.52
N GLY A 479 3.31 -2.44 4.33
CA GLY A 479 2.90 -1.04 4.26
C GLY A 479 1.39 -0.81 4.38
N GLY A 480 0.89 0.17 3.62
CA GLY A 480 -0.49 0.62 3.66
C GLY A 480 -0.67 1.98 4.32
N ASN A 481 -1.89 2.51 4.22
CA ASN A 481 -2.31 3.70 4.94
C ASN A 481 -2.97 3.27 6.25
N THR A 482 -2.46 3.81 7.35
CA THR A 482 -2.80 3.47 8.74
C THR A 482 -3.52 4.61 9.48
N HIS A 483 -3.84 5.70 8.79
CA HIS A 483 -4.47 6.86 9.41
C HIS A 483 -5.93 6.57 9.78
N ASN A 484 -6.25 6.72 11.07
CA ASN A 484 -7.61 6.64 11.58
C ASN A 484 -8.06 8.03 12.05
N ASP A 485 -9.21 8.51 11.59
CA ASP A 485 -9.78 9.88 11.76
C ASP A 485 -10.12 10.28 13.22
N THR A 486 -9.52 9.63 14.23
CA THR A 486 -9.72 10.01 15.63
C THR A 486 -8.63 10.97 16.10
N SER A 487 -9.05 12.07 16.73
CA SER A 487 -8.26 13.15 17.35
C SER A 487 -7.26 12.73 18.44
N LEU A 488 -7.13 11.43 18.70
CA LEU A 488 -6.26 10.81 19.69
C LEU A 488 -5.19 9.91 19.05
N SER A 489 -5.08 9.88 17.71
CA SER A 489 -3.99 9.16 17.06
C SER A 489 -2.66 9.86 17.40
N ASN A 490 -1.87 9.24 18.27
CA ASN A 490 -0.47 9.59 18.45
C ASN A 490 0.28 9.23 17.14
N GLY A 491 0.18 10.13 16.16
CA GLY A 491 0.87 10.07 14.88
C GLY A 491 -0.08 10.12 13.68
N ALA A 492 -0.34 11.31 13.14
CA ALA A 492 -1.05 11.52 11.86
C ALA A 492 -0.22 11.05 10.64
N LYS A 493 0.31 9.82 10.69
CA LYS A 493 1.07 9.20 9.59
C LYS A 493 0.11 8.59 8.57
N CYS A 494 0.17 9.06 7.33
CA CYS A 494 -0.67 8.57 6.23
C CYS A 494 -0.17 7.28 5.58
N PHE A 495 1.09 6.95 5.73
CA PHE A 495 1.72 5.81 5.08
C PHE A 495 2.66 5.12 6.06
N SER A 496 2.76 3.80 5.94
CA SER A 496 3.54 2.95 6.84
C SER A 496 4.50 2.06 6.05
N ALA A 497 5.63 1.72 6.67
CA ALA A 497 6.57 0.67 6.28
C ALA A 497 6.44 -0.57 7.18
N ASP A 498 5.39 -0.66 8.00
CA ASP A 498 5.14 -1.83 8.83
C ASP A 498 5.10 -3.10 7.99
N PHE A 499 5.67 -4.16 8.55
CA PHE A 499 5.76 -5.46 7.92
C PHE A 499 5.22 -6.51 8.87
N LEU A 500 4.20 -7.27 8.43
CA LEU A 500 3.50 -8.24 9.26
C LEU A 500 3.59 -9.63 8.64
N ALA A 501 3.59 -10.65 9.50
CA ALA A 501 3.44 -12.03 9.12
C ALA A 501 2.20 -12.62 9.78
N TYR A 502 1.38 -13.32 9.01
CA TYR A 502 0.29 -14.14 9.51
C TYR A 502 0.58 -15.60 9.18
N ASP A 503 0.73 -16.40 10.23
CA ASP A 503 0.91 -17.82 10.14
C ASP A 503 -0.45 -18.51 9.91
N ILE A 504 -0.66 -19.04 8.70
CA ILE A 504 -1.94 -19.62 8.30
C ILE A 504 -2.29 -20.88 9.11
N ALA A 505 -1.30 -21.69 9.46
CA ALA A 505 -1.56 -22.95 10.15
C ALA A 505 -1.84 -22.74 11.65
N CYS A 506 -1.22 -21.73 12.26
CA CYS A 506 -1.46 -21.40 13.66
C CYS A 506 -2.51 -20.32 13.90
N ASP A 507 -2.87 -19.55 12.87
CA ASP A 507 -3.79 -18.42 12.97
C ASP A 507 -3.31 -17.40 14.03
N GLU A 508 -2.06 -16.96 13.80
CA GLU A 508 -1.29 -16.09 14.68
C GLU A 508 -0.59 -15.00 13.85
N TRP A 509 -0.54 -13.79 14.40
CA TRP A 509 0.09 -12.62 13.80
C TRP A 509 1.39 -12.28 14.51
N GLU A 510 2.34 -11.79 13.74
CA GLU A 510 3.61 -11.27 14.23
C GLU A 510 4.01 -10.00 13.45
N VAL A 511 4.60 -9.05 14.17
CA VAL A 511 5.19 -7.85 13.56
C VAL A 511 6.65 -8.14 13.24
N LEU A 512 7.00 -8.08 11.97
CA LEU A 512 8.36 -8.28 11.49
C LEU A 512 9.17 -6.98 11.56
N PRO A 513 10.51 -7.07 11.60
CA PRO A 513 11.37 -5.90 11.48
C PRO A 513 11.07 -5.11 10.20
N LYS A 514 11.01 -3.78 10.32
CA LYS A 514 10.86 -2.89 9.18
C LYS A 514 12.08 -2.98 8.24
N PRO A 515 11.93 -2.64 6.94
CA PRO A 515 13.06 -2.63 6.01
C PRO A 515 14.19 -1.70 6.51
N ASN A 516 15.36 -2.28 6.75
CA ASN A 516 16.57 -1.53 7.11
C ASN A 516 17.31 -1.11 5.84
N LEU A 517 16.77 -0.10 5.15
CA LEU A 517 17.32 0.45 3.91
C LEU A 517 17.80 1.89 4.15
N HIS A 518 18.66 2.41 3.26
CA HIS A 518 19.23 3.75 3.34
C HIS A 518 18.22 4.90 3.10
N ARG A 519 16.94 4.60 2.88
CA ARG A 519 15.87 5.58 2.68
C ARG A 519 14.58 5.06 3.28
N ASP A 520 13.70 5.98 3.68
CA ASP A 520 12.35 5.63 4.13
C ASP A 520 11.55 5.02 2.98
N VAL A 521 10.88 3.90 3.25
CA VAL A 521 10.11 3.14 2.24
C VAL A 521 8.61 3.04 2.56
N ASN A 522 8.12 3.88 3.47
CA ASN A 522 6.71 3.95 3.83
C ASN A 522 5.85 4.24 2.60
N ARG A 523 4.78 3.46 2.38
CA ARG A 523 3.96 3.60 1.17
C ARG A 523 2.61 2.90 1.27
N PHE A 524 1.66 3.35 0.45
CA PHE A 524 0.43 2.61 0.14
C PHE A 524 0.18 2.57 -1.37
N GLY A 525 -0.79 1.76 -1.81
CA GLY A 525 -1.17 1.63 -3.22
C GLY A 525 -0.11 0.95 -4.08
N HIS A 526 0.85 0.26 -3.48
CA HIS A 526 1.83 -0.54 -4.19
C HIS A 526 1.26 -1.93 -4.49
N SER A 527 1.91 -2.67 -5.39
CA SER A 527 1.63 -4.09 -5.60
C SER A 527 2.80 -4.94 -5.10
N ALA A 528 2.51 -6.17 -4.68
CA ALA A 528 3.53 -7.14 -4.33
C ALA A 528 3.24 -8.49 -5.00
N VAL A 529 4.31 -9.18 -5.36
CA VAL A 529 4.29 -10.49 -6.01
C VAL A 529 5.40 -11.38 -5.45
N VAL A 530 5.30 -12.68 -5.66
CA VAL A 530 6.33 -13.64 -5.25
C VAL A 530 6.98 -14.22 -6.48
N SER A 531 8.32 -14.31 -6.45
CA SER A 531 9.10 -15.07 -7.42
C SER A 531 10.28 -15.71 -6.71
N ASN A 532 10.51 -16.99 -6.98
CA ASN A 532 11.60 -17.77 -6.38
C ASN A 532 11.69 -17.63 -4.84
N GLY A 533 10.55 -17.71 -4.15
CA GLY A 533 10.46 -17.58 -2.68
C GLY A 533 10.71 -16.17 -2.12
N SER A 534 11.02 -15.19 -2.98
CA SER A 534 11.24 -13.79 -2.57
C SER A 534 10.01 -12.94 -2.89
N MET A 535 9.72 -11.97 -2.02
CA MET A 535 8.65 -10.99 -2.22
C MET A 535 9.23 -9.77 -2.93
N TYR A 536 8.58 -9.34 -4.01
CA TYR A 536 8.89 -8.13 -4.76
C TYR A 536 7.76 -7.13 -4.58
N VAL A 537 8.10 -5.88 -4.24
CA VAL A 537 7.15 -4.76 -4.08
C VAL A 537 7.48 -3.70 -5.13
N PHE A 538 6.47 -3.19 -5.83
CA PHE A 538 6.68 -2.13 -6.83
C PHE A 538 5.76 -0.93 -6.62
N GLY A 539 6.35 0.26 -6.76
CA GLY A 539 5.67 1.54 -6.80
C GLY A 539 4.93 1.90 -5.52
N GLY A 540 3.78 2.56 -5.65
CA GLY A 540 2.98 3.09 -4.55
C GLY A 540 3.10 4.61 -4.42
N PHE A 541 2.61 5.11 -3.30
CA PHE A 541 2.56 6.54 -2.99
C PHE A 541 3.08 6.81 -1.58
N SER A 542 3.94 7.81 -1.46
CA SER A 542 4.55 8.31 -0.23
C SER A 542 4.72 9.83 -0.30
N SER A 543 3.61 10.53 -0.54
CA SER A 543 3.55 11.93 -0.99
C SER A 543 4.05 12.20 -2.42
N MET A 544 4.94 11.35 -2.92
CA MET A 544 5.28 11.23 -4.33
C MET A 544 4.84 9.87 -4.86
N LEU A 545 4.62 9.77 -6.16
CA LEU A 545 4.47 8.48 -6.81
C LEU A 545 5.84 7.81 -6.90
N LEU A 546 5.88 6.54 -6.53
CA LEU A 546 7.09 5.73 -6.49
C LEU A 546 7.23 4.84 -7.73
N ASN A 547 8.47 4.55 -8.10
CA ASN A 547 8.85 3.70 -9.22
C ASN A 547 9.98 2.72 -8.88
N ASP A 548 10.29 2.59 -7.59
CA ASP A 548 11.29 1.67 -7.07
C ASP A 548 10.72 0.26 -6.90
N VAL A 549 11.63 -0.72 -6.89
CA VAL A 549 11.35 -2.12 -6.58
C VAL A 549 12.03 -2.44 -5.26
N LEU A 550 11.30 -2.96 -4.29
CA LEU A 550 11.87 -3.53 -3.06
C LEU A 550 11.82 -5.04 -3.14
N VAL A 551 12.83 -5.73 -2.62
CA VAL A 551 12.82 -7.19 -2.55
C VAL A 551 13.09 -7.63 -1.12
N TYR A 552 12.20 -8.46 -0.59
CA TYR A 552 12.38 -9.15 0.67
C TYR A 552 12.74 -10.61 0.41
N LYS A 553 13.86 -11.03 1.00
CA LYS A 553 14.29 -12.42 1.00
C LYS A 553 14.02 -13.01 2.40
N PRO A 554 13.11 -13.99 2.52
CA PRO A 554 12.85 -14.65 3.80
C PRO A 554 14.02 -15.55 4.20
N PRO A 555 14.04 -16.06 5.44
CA PRO A 555 14.97 -17.10 5.84
C PRO A 555 14.84 -18.35 4.97
N ASN A 556 15.90 -19.14 4.86
CA ASN A 556 15.86 -20.41 4.13
C ASN A 556 15.66 -21.57 5.12
N CYS A 557 14.61 -22.37 4.91
CA CYS A 557 14.31 -23.52 5.76
C CYS A 557 15.49 -24.49 5.91
N GLU A 558 16.28 -24.71 4.86
CA GLU A 558 17.41 -25.65 4.87
C GLU A 558 18.54 -25.22 5.83
N ALA A 559 18.57 -23.96 6.28
CA ALA A 559 19.52 -23.49 7.29
C ALA A 559 19.17 -23.96 8.71
N PHE A 560 17.92 -24.33 8.97
CA PHE A 560 17.48 -24.66 10.32
C PHE A 560 17.78 -26.12 10.70
N LYS A 561 18.33 -26.30 11.90
CA LYS A 561 18.44 -27.60 12.57
C LYS A 561 17.09 -27.99 13.20
N GLU A 562 16.89 -29.26 13.56
CA GLU A 562 15.60 -29.84 13.98
C GLU A 562 14.73 -28.96 14.88
N ASP A 563 15.21 -28.63 16.10
CA ASP A 563 14.42 -27.84 17.06
C ASP A 563 14.12 -26.42 16.56
N LEU A 564 15.04 -25.83 15.79
CA LEU A 564 14.87 -24.51 15.20
C LEU A 564 13.99 -24.53 13.96
N CYS A 565 13.88 -25.66 13.26
CA CYS A 565 13.02 -25.83 12.09
C CYS A 565 11.54 -25.84 12.49
N LEU A 566 11.23 -26.55 13.57
CA LEU A 566 9.86 -26.62 14.10
C LEU A 566 9.40 -25.30 14.72
N ASN A 567 10.35 -24.48 15.15
CA ASN A 567 10.12 -23.12 15.63
C ASN A 567 10.69 -22.10 14.63
N ALA A 568 10.75 -22.44 13.32
CA ALA A 568 11.35 -21.57 12.32
C ALA A 568 10.70 -20.18 12.40
N GLY A 569 11.57 -19.17 12.33
CA GLY A 569 11.28 -17.83 12.82
C GLY A 569 10.23 -17.05 12.03
N SER A 570 10.01 -15.84 12.54
CA SER A 570 9.07 -14.84 12.09
C SER A 570 9.11 -14.64 10.56
N GLY A 571 8.01 -14.97 9.86
CA GLY A 571 7.86 -14.70 8.43
C GLY A 571 8.10 -15.88 7.48
N ILE A 572 8.43 -17.08 7.97
CA ILE A 572 8.43 -18.31 7.17
C ILE A 572 8.00 -19.52 8.03
N ARG A 573 7.30 -20.49 7.43
CA ARG A 573 7.04 -21.77 8.08
C ARG A 573 7.82 -22.90 7.40
N CYS A 574 8.52 -23.66 8.23
CA CYS A 574 9.28 -24.82 7.80
C CYS A 574 8.74 -26.11 8.44
N LEU A 575 9.12 -27.24 7.85
CA LEU A 575 8.75 -28.59 8.26
C LEU A 575 10.01 -29.44 8.41
N TRP A 576 10.10 -30.18 9.51
CA TRP A 576 11.15 -31.17 9.68
C TRP A 576 10.73 -32.49 9.03
N TYR A 577 11.49 -32.95 8.04
CA TYR A 577 11.18 -34.15 7.28
C TYR A 577 12.46 -34.94 6.98
N LYS A 578 12.49 -36.24 7.29
CA LYS A 578 13.63 -37.14 7.00
C LYS A 578 15.01 -36.51 7.30
N ASN A 579 15.19 -35.99 8.52
CA ASN A 579 16.43 -35.36 9.03
C ASN A 579 16.89 -34.08 8.29
N HIS A 580 16.01 -33.39 7.57
CA HIS A 580 16.28 -32.08 7.01
C HIS A 580 15.07 -31.16 7.16
N CYS A 581 15.31 -29.86 7.12
CA CYS A 581 14.26 -28.85 7.23
C CYS A 581 13.87 -28.35 5.84
N ILE A 582 12.58 -28.40 5.52
CA ILE A 582 12.04 -28.03 4.21
C ILE A 582 10.96 -26.94 4.33
N PRO A 583 10.75 -26.13 3.27
CA PRO A 583 9.61 -25.25 3.14
C PRO A 583 8.26 -25.96 3.33
N TRP A 584 7.30 -25.28 3.96
CA TRP A 584 5.93 -25.78 4.18
C TRP A 584 5.27 -26.29 2.90
N ASP A 585 5.39 -25.53 1.82
CA ASP A 585 4.76 -25.81 0.53
C ASP A 585 5.24 -27.15 -0.07
N LEU A 586 6.51 -27.51 0.16
CA LEU A 586 7.10 -28.77 -0.32
C LEU A 586 6.74 -29.96 0.57
N GLY A 587 6.66 -29.78 1.89
CA GLY A 587 6.36 -30.87 2.81
C GLY A 587 4.91 -31.34 2.73
N PHE A 588 3.97 -30.43 2.50
CA PHE A 588 2.55 -30.79 2.38
C PHE A 588 2.21 -31.53 1.08
N ALA A 589 2.90 -31.23 -0.02
CA ALA A 589 2.78 -31.98 -1.27
C ALA A 589 3.18 -33.47 -1.11
N ASN A 590 4.03 -33.78 -0.12
CA ASN A 590 4.65 -35.08 0.07
C ASN A 590 4.07 -35.91 1.24
N SER A 591 3.19 -35.36 2.10
CA SER A 591 2.51 -36.14 3.15
C SER A 591 1.31 -35.41 3.79
N SER A 592 0.27 -36.19 4.12
CA SER A 592 -1.02 -35.75 4.66
C SER A 592 -1.10 -35.66 6.19
N SER A 593 -0.01 -35.86 6.94
CA SER A 593 -0.06 -35.79 8.42
C SER A 593 1.22 -35.28 9.07
N HIS A 594 1.53 -34.01 8.87
CA HIS A 594 2.57 -33.35 9.66
C HIS A 594 1.93 -32.64 10.87
N LYS A 595 2.38 -32.97 12.08
CA LYS A 595 1.92 -32.30 13.31
C LYS A 595 2.45 -30.86 13.30
N VAL A 596 1.56 -29.89 13.14
CA VAL A 596 1.89 -28.48 13.29
C VAL A 596 2.01 -28.18 14.78
N LYS A 597 3.17 -27.66 15.20
CA LYS A 597 3.37 -27.18 16.56
C LYS A 597 2.96 -25.70 16.61
N CYS A 598 1.81 -25.44 17.23
CA CYS A 598 1.34 -24.09 17.50
C CYS A 598 1.38 -23.80 18.99
N HIS A 599 1.55 -22.52 19.34
CA HIS A 599 1.32 -22.09 20.72
C HIS A 599 -0.15 -22.34 21.11
N PRO A 600 -0.43 -22.68 22.38
CA PRO A 600 -1.80 -22.85 22.84
C PRO A 600 -2.59 -21.56 22.62
N LYS A 601 -3.68 -21.64 21.83
CA LYS A 601 -4.56 -20.50 21.59
C LYS A 601 -5.25 -20.09 22.89
N LYS A 602 -5.13 -18.81 23.25
CA LYS A 602 -5.96 -18.21 24.31
C LYS A 602 -7.30 -17.84 23.71
N SER A 603 -8.40 -18.26 24.34
CA SER A 603 -9.74 -17.80 23.95
C SER A 603 -9.85 -16.28 24.09
N ALA A 604 -10.56 -15.66 23.17
CA ALA A 604 -10.85 -14.24 23.23
C ALA A 604 -11.65 -13.89 24.50
N THR A 605 -11.55 -12.63 24.93
CA THR A 605 -12.35 -12.11 26.04
C THR A 605 -13.78 -11.86 25.59
N ASP A 606 -14.72 -11.76 26.53
CA ASP A 606 -16.10 -11.40 26.23
C ASP A 606 -16.19 -10.08 25.43
N GLY A 607 -15.35 -9.09 25.76
CA GLY A 607 -15.27 -7.81 25.05
C GLY A 607 -14.99 -7.95 23.55
N THR A 608 -14.10 -8.87 23.18
CA THR A 608 -13.81 -9.18 21.78
C THR A 608 -14.98 -9.91 21.13
N CYS A 609 -15.54 -10.93 21.80
CA CYS A 609 -16.67 -11.70 21.26
C CYS A 609 -17.93 -10.86 21.08
N PHE A 610 -18.17 -9.84 21.93
CA PHE A 610 -19.31 -8.92 21.80
C PHE A 610 -19.33 -8.15 20.48
N ARG A 611 -18.21 -8.04 19.77
CA ARG A 611 -18.14 -7.44 18.43
C ARG A 611 -18.94 -8.24 17.40
N TYR A 612 -19.11 -9.55 17.62
CA TYR A 612 -19.94 -10.40 16.76
C TYR A 612 -21.40 -10.32 17.17
N THR A 613 -22.14 -9.45 16.48
CA THR A 613 -23.56 -9.22 16.73
C THR A 613 -24.46 -10.32 16.19
N GLU A 614 -23.95 -11.22 15.35
CA GLU A 614 -24.72 -12.29 14.72
C GLU A 614 -24.25 -13.68 15.17
N CYS A 615 -25.21 -14.60 15.37
CA CYS A 615 -24.94 -16.01 15.70
C CYS A 615 -23.98 -16.66 14.71
N ALA A 616 -24.16 -16.42 13.41
CA ALA A 616 -23.33 -17.01 12.37
C ALA A 616 -21.87 -16.55 12.47
N SER A 617 -21.62 -15.24 12.58
CA SER A 617 -20.28 -14.66 12.79
C SER A 617 -19.65 -15.12 14.11
N CYS A 618 -20.44 -15.19 15.18
CA CYS A 618 -20.02 -15.64 16.50
C CYS A 618 -19.61 -17.13 16.57
N THR A 619 -20.12 -17.95 15.65
CA THR A 619 -19.85 -19.40 15.62
C THR A 619 -18.96 -19.83 14.47
N ALA A 620 -18.81 -19.00 13.44
CA ALA A 620 -17.88 -19.21 12.33
C ALA A 620 -16.63 -18.34 12.48
N ASN A 621 -15.96 -18.44 13.64
CA ASN A 621 -14.66 -17.80 13.90
C ASN A 621 -13.69 -18.73 14.63
N THR A 622 -12.41 -18.36 14.63
CA THR A 622 -11.34 -19.06 15.35
C THR A 622 -10.96 -18.43 16.68
N ASN A 623 -11.60 -17.32 17.06
CA ASN A 623 -11.32 -16.55 18.27
C ASN A 623 -11.85 -17.20 19.56
N GLY A 624 -12.52 -18.35 19.46
CA GLY A 624 -13.01 -19.09 20.63
C GLY A 624 -14.23 -18.44 21.28
N CYS A 625 -15.15 -17.92 20.47
CA CYS A 625 -16.44 -17.39 20.92
C CYS A 625 -17.56 -18.45 20.83
N GLN A 626 -18.64 -18.23 21.58
CA GLN A 626 -19.87 -19.03 21.55
C GLN A 626 -21.10 -18.14 21.62
N TRP A 627 -22.20 -18.58 20.97
CA TRP A 627 -23.46 -17.84 20.98
C TRP A 627 -24.39 -18.40 22.05
N CYS A 628 -24.90 -17.54 22.94
CA CYS A 628 -25.83 -17.93 24.00
C CYS A 628 -27.26 -17.50 23.69
N GLU A 629 -28.24 -18.20 24.28
CA GLU A 629 -29.67 -17.92 24.08
C GLU A 629 -30.12 -16.49 24.41
N ASP A 630 -29.37 -15.77 25.26
CA ASP A 630 -29.52 -14.34 25.53
C ASP A 630 -29.23 -13.44 24.31
N LYS A 631 -29.00 -14.04 23.13
CA LYS A 631 -28.62 -13.42 21.86
C LYS A 631 -27.33 -12.61 21.95
N LYS A 632 -26.39 -13.11 22.73
CA LYS A 632 -25.08 -12.50 22.92
C LYS A 632 -23.98 -13.48 22.57
N CYS A 633 -22.96 -12.96 21.90
CA CYS A 633 -21.72 -13.68 21.65
C CYS A 633 -20.77 -13.45 22.83
N ILE A 634 -20.33 -14.53 23.48
CA ILE A 634 -19.41 -14.47 24.63
C ILE A 634 -18.23 -15.41 24.42
N SER A 635 -17.21 -15.31 25.26
CA SER A 635 -16.08 -16.23 25.26
C SER A 635 -16.54 -17.68 25.52
N ALA A 636 -15.86 -18.64 24.90
CA ALA A 636 -16.06 -20.06 25.19
C ALA A 636 -15.75 -20.44 26.65
N ASN A 637 -14.97 -19.60 27.36
CA ASN A 637 -14.64 -19.79 28.77
C ASN A 637 -15.69 -19.20 29.73
N SER A 638 -16.65 -18.44 29.20
CA SER A 638 -17.73 -17.82 29.98
C SER A 638 -18.91 -18.77 30.14
N ASN A 639 -19.66 -18.63 31.24
CA ASN A 639 -20.81 -19.48 31.53
C ASN A 639 -21.96 -19.20 30.54
N CYS A 640 -22.43 -20.26 29.88
CA CYS A 640 -23.53 -20.22 28.94
C CYS A 640 -24.49 -21.37 29.25
N THR A 641 -25.74 -21.08 29.56
CA THR A 641 -26.77 -22.10 29.84
C THR A 641 -27.05 -22.98 28.62
N LEU A 642 -27.18 -22.35 27.44
CA LEU A 642 -27.39 -23.03 26.16
C LEU A 642 -26.53 -22.40 25.07
N SER A 643 -25.48 -23.13 24.68
CA SER A 643 -24.48 -22.67 23.71
C SER A 643 -24.77 -23.19 22.30
N VAL A 644 -24.80 -22.30 21.32
CA VAL A 644 -24.69 -22.63 19.90
C VAL A 644 -23.22 -22.45 19.49
N LYS A 645 -22.60 -23.54 19.03
CA LYS A 645 -21.20 -23.55 18.56
C LYS A 645 -21.05 -23.78 17.05
N ASN A 646 -22.12 -24.18 16.37
CA ASN A 646 -22.11 -24.44 14.94
C ASN A 646 -23.07 -23.49 14.23
N TYR A 647 -22.55 -22.76 13.23
CA TYR A 647 -23.31 -21.77 12.47
C TYR A 647 -24.53 -22.36 11.75
N THR A 648 -24.54 -23.66 11.44
CA THR A 648 -25.69 -24.31 10.80
C THR A 648 -26.94 -24.35 11.68
N LYS A 649 -26.78 -24.21 13.01
CA LYS A 649 -27.87 -24.10 13.97
C LYS A 649 -28.36 -22.66 14.16
N CYS A 650 -27.69 -21.68 13.56
CA CYS A 650 -28.09 -20.29 13.63
C CYS A 650 -29.27 -20.02 12.69
N ARG A 651 -30.33 -19.40 13.22
CA ARG A 651 -31.44 -18.91 12.38
C ARG A 651 -31.00 -17.62 11.70
N VAL A 652 -31.03 -17.59 10.38
CA VAL A 652 -30.81 -16.38 9.59
C VAL A 652 -32.02 -15.46 9.78
N ARG A 653 -31.80 -14.22 10.21
CA ARG A 653 -32.83 -13.20 10.36
C ARG A 653 -32.64 -12.14 9.29
N ASN A 654 -33.71 -11.76 8.59
CA ASN A 654 -33.66 -10.75 7.54
C ASN A 654 -33.13 -9.39 8.04
N GLU A 655 -33.47 -8.99 9.26
CA GLU A 655 -32.96 -7.76 9.92
C GLU A 655 -31.43 -7.68 9.90
N LEU A 656 -30.74 -8.81 10.13
CA LEU A 656 -29.28 -8.88 10.16
C LEU A 656 -28.69 -8.70 8.76
N ILE A 657 -29.34 -9.25 7.74
CA ILE A 657 -28.95 -9.08 6.33
C ILE A 657 -29.13 -7.61 5.92
N CYS A 658 -30.28 -7.01 6.25
CA CYS A 658 -30.59 -5.63 5.90
C CYS A 658 -29.61 -4.63 6.54
N SER A 659 -29.15 -4.89 7.77
CA SER A 659 -28.19 -4.03 8.47
C SER A 659 -26.84 -3.88 7.78
N LYS A 660 -26.47 -4.82 6.89
CA LYS A 660 -25.22 -4.78 6.12
C LYS A 660 -25.38 -4.08 4.76
N LEU A 661 -26.61 -3.75 4.36
CA LEU A 661 -26.88 -3.02 3.12
C LEU A 661 -26.72 -1.53 3.41
N THR A 662 -25.70 -0.92 2.81
CA THR A 662 -25.25 0.44 3.16
C THR A 662 -25.87 1.54 2.28
N ASN A 663 -26.70 1.17 1.30
CA ASN A 663 -27.39 2.14 0.45
C ASN A 663 -28.78 1.68 0.03
N CYS A 664 -29.62 2.65 -0.34
CA CYS A 664 -30.99 2.44 -0.79
C CYS A 664 -31.09 1.45 -1.95
N LYS A 665 -30.14 1.47 -2.91
CA LYS A 665 -30.21 0.61 -4.08
C LYS A 665 -30.03 -0.86 -3.73
N THR A 666 -28.98 -1.21 -2.99
CA THR A 666 -28.75 -2.58 -2.52
C THR A 666 -29.86 -3.05 -1.59
N CYS A 667 -30.40 -2.17 -0.74
CA CYS A 667 -31.59 -2.46 0.05
C CYS A 667 -32.81 -2.80 -0.82
N SER A 668 -33.09 -2.01 -1.86
CA SER A 668 -34.25 -2.20 -2.75
C SER A 668 -34.20 -3.50 -3.56
N LEU A 669 -33.02 -4.08 -3.76
CA LEU A 669 -32.85 -5.37 -4.44
C LEU A 669 -33.19 -6.55 -3.54
N ASN A 670 -33.28 -6.34 -2.22
CA ASN A 670 -33.67 -7.36 -1.28
C ASN A 670 -35.14 -7.14 -0.85
N LEU A 671 -36.02 -8.02 -1.31
CA LEU A 671 -37.48 -7.94 -1.05
C LEU A 671 -37.83 -7.93 0.45
N ASN A 672 -36.93 -8.40 1.32
CA ASN A 672 -37.14 -8.45 2.76
C ASN A 672 -36.59 -7.24 3.52
N CYS A 673 -36.05 -6.24 2.82
CA CYS A 673 -35.44 -5.05 3.41
C CYS A 673 -36.15 -3.77 2.95
N GLN A 674 -36.37 -2.85 3.88
CA GLN A 674 -36.91 -1.52 3.60
C GLN A 674 -35.90 -0.46 4.02
N TRP A 675 -35.63 0.50 3.13
CA TRP A 675 -34.72 1.60 3.40
C TRP A 675 -35.43 2.71 4.19
N ASP A 676 -34.90 3.07 5.35
CA ASP A 676 -35.34 4.23 6.14
C ASP A 676 -34.29 5.35 6.05
N GLN A 677 -34.72 6.57 5.76
CA GLN A 677 -33.86 7.75 5.51
C GLN A 677 -33.56 8.58 6.77
N ARG A 678 -33.93 8.11 7.96
CA ARG A 678 -33.78 8.86 9.23
C ARG A 678 -32.38 9.35 9.53
#